data_AF-A0A2M7U5S8-F1
#
_entry.id   AF-A0A2M7U5S8-F1
#
_cell.length_a   1.000
_cell.length_b   1.000
_cell.length_c   1.000
_cell.angle_alpha   90.00
_cell.angle_beta   90.00
_cell.angle_gamma   90.00
#
_symmetry.space_group_name_H-M   'P 1'
#
loop_
_entity.id
_entity.type
_entity.pdbx_description
1 polymer ?
#
loop_
_entity_poly.entity_id
_entity_poly.type
_entity_poly.pdbx_seq_one_letter_code
_entity_poly.pdbx_strand_id
1 'polypeptide(L)'
;AIKMLKAVRDKYESFHKVKISDEITELCVNLSKRYIGDRFLPDKAFDLMDEAAAAVRLPLISLPEEIKSLSDRISQINQEVVEDEKQGEKVKARIARSKVAEIQIKLDDKKNEYNLKKAQTTTEVTPAIVKDIIAKRTGIPISKIGSSEGDKLTKLEDVIHKRMIGQERAVTSVAQAVRRGRAGLKNTKRPIGSFVFLGPTGVGKTELAKSLSEVLFDDEEAVIRFDMTEYMERHEVAKLLGPPPGYVGFEDGGKLTEAVRRKPYSLILFDEIEKAHPDIFNILLQILDDGRLTDNKGRTISFKNSVIICTSNIGTALIQEDLMKSGTTDVAEPTVISTYVFTPSGRELLTIGNKYFELKSIQNGSPTAPVQKHDLVEYFGGQMIDKAFTGANLPTFGFKTHAISQKGIEVISNANTLYIRTATTAKVWSVTSLIDYFKDQIVVNALPDSPDEQLPTMSLKTHAFTPKDDEIVTFKDRYWRRKAGSKNWETGFLSDYFKGQSIIKQSNETESFPVSHWDVHTFSPNGREVILTGGVVWYKDAQKPGWNKRPVKMYFGSNFQLEQESKNKEILDAETEKKMYEIIKKKVMDELLKFFRPELVNRFDEVIVFEPLKYEHMILIARLQLNSVAKLLEEQEIGFTLTEQAIKEIVRVGFDPVYGARPLRRAIQKLVENPISEMIISSKLKPGNTMMIDFDGTKLTFDIETSGNVPIKDLNVELSAKSDRKNFKCNICGTRFNSEIKTNSTQICIKCASSNIQQTETVDKMTQSLTT
;
A
#
# COMPACT_ATOMS: atom_id res chain seq x y z
N ALA A 1 3.80 -45.77 19.36
CA ALA A 1 3.03 -45.29 18.21
C ALA A 1 3.39 -46.03 16.92
N ILE A 2 4.53 -45.77 16.26
CA ILE A 2 4.88 -46.43 14.97
C ILE A 2 4.84 -47.96 15.06
N LYS A 3 5.50 -48.56 16.05
CA LYS A 3 5.46 -50.02 16.28
C LYS A 3 4.03 -50.57 16.50
N MET A 4 3.15 -49.78 17.12
CA MET A 4 1.76 -50.16 17.36
C MET A 4 0.93 -50.12 16.06
N LEU A 5 1.11 -49.08 15.23
CA LEU A 5 0.45 -49.02 13.92
C LEU A 5 0.92 -50.18 13.01
N LYS A 6 2.22 -50.47 12.98
CA LYS A 6 2.77 -51.60 12.20
C LYS A 6 2.18 -52.95 12.65
N ALA A 7 1.93 -53.14 13.95
CA ALA A 7 1.34 -54.38 14.47
C ALA A 7 -0.14 -54.58 14.12
N VAL A 8 -0.89 -53.50 13.88
CA VAL A 8 -2.33 -53.56 13.55
C VAL A 8 -2.57 -53.37 12.04
N ARG A 9 -1.55 -52.96 11.28
CA ARG A 9 -1.61 -52.72 9.83
C ARG A 9 -2.32 -53.85 9.08
N ASP A 10 -1.89 -55.09 9.30
CA ASP A 10 -2.41 -56.26 8.56
C ASP A 10 -3.93 -56.44 8.76
N LYS A 11 -4.47 -56.01 9.92
CA LYS A 11 -5.91 -55.99 10.19
C LYS A 11 -6.63 -54.93 9.37
N TYR A 12 -6.07 -53.72 9.28
CA TYR A 12 -6.65 -52.63 8.47
C TYR A 12 -6.56 -52.92 6.97
N GLU A 13 -5.43 -53.48 6.50
CA GLU A 13 -5.27 -53.93 5.11
C GLU A 13 -6.29 -55.00 4.75
N SER A 14 -6.48 -55.99 5.63
CA SER A 14 -7.47 -57.06 5.43
C SER A 14 -8.91 -56.53 5.47
N PHE A 15 -9.21 -55.64 6.42
CA PHE A 15 -10.56 -55.08 6.59
C PHE A 15 -10.94 -54.20 5.40
N HIS A 16 -10.07 -53.27 4.98
CA HIS A 16 -10.32 -52.31 3.91
C HIS A 16 -9.95 -52.79 2.51
N LYS A 17 -9.23 -53.91 2.38
CA LYS A 17 -8.69 -54.45 1.12
C LYS A 17 -7.79 -53.45 0.39
N VAL A 18 -6.94 -52.76 1.15
CA VAL A 18 -5.95 -51.79 0.65
C VAL A 18 -4.53 -52.19 1.08
N LYS A 19 -3.52 -51.67 0.40
CA LYS A 19 -2.11 -51.78 0.82
C LYS A 19 -1.66 -50.50 1.53
N ILE A 20 -0.97 -50.64 2.65
CA ILE A 20 -0.46 -49.55 3.48
C ILE A 20 1.06 -49.73 3.60
N SER A 21 1.84 -48.86 2.96
CA SER A 21 3.29 -48.94 3.04
C SER A 21 3.82 -48.50 4.42
N ASP A 22 5.06 -48.90 4.74
CA ASP A 22 5.74 -48.49 5.98
C ASP A 22 5.87 -46.96 6.05
N GLU A 23 6.13 -46.31 4.92
CA GLU A 23 6.20 -44.84 4.81
C GLU A 23 4.89 -44.17 5.24
N ILE A 24 3.73 -44.76 4.88
CA ILE A 24 2.41 -44.25 5.29
C ILE A 24 2.20 -44.38 6.80
N THR A 25 2.59 -45.50 7.41
CA THR A 25 2.45 -45.64 8.88
C THR A 25 3.29 -44.61 9.64
N GLU A 26 4.50 -44.30 9.17
CA GLU A 26 5.34 -43.26 9.76
C GLU A 26 4.75 -41.86 9.50
N LEU A 27 4.26 -41.62 8.28
CA LEU A 27 3.61 -40.38 7.90
C LEU A 27 2.37 -40.08 8.75
N CYS A 28 1.50 -41.08 8.99
CA CYS A 28 0.33 -40.94 9.84
C CYS A 28 0.69 -40.56 11.28
N VAL A 29 1.74 -41.15 11.85
CA VAL A 29 2.21 -40.79 13.21
C VAL A 29 2.78 -39.38 13.23
N ASN A 30 3.63 -39.03 12.25
CA ASN A 30 4.28 -37.73 12.20
C ASN A 30 3.28 -36.59 11.98
N LEU A 31 2.36 -36.74 11.01
CA LEU A 31 1.38 -35.73 10.72
C LEU A 31 0.31 -35.61 11.82
N SER A 32 -0.18 -36.73 12.37
CA SER A 32 -1.13 -36.66 13.50
C SER A 32 -0.50 -36.03 14.75
N LYS A 33 0.79 -36.27 15.01
CA LYS A 33 1.52 -35.59 16.10
C LYS A 33 1.59 -34.07 15.87
N ARG A 34 1.80 -33.64 14.63
CA ARG A 34 2.06 -32.24 14.26
C ARG A 34 0.78 -31.41 14.11
N TYR A 35 -0.28 -31.98 13.54
CA TYR A 35 -1.47 -31.24 13.13
C TYR A 35 -2.72 -31.51 13.98
N ILE A 36 -2.81 -32.67 14.65
CA ILE A 36 -3.97 -33.05 15.48
C ILE A 36 -3.58 -32.91 16.95
N GLY A 37 -3.96 -31.79 17.58
CA GLY A 37 -3.55 -31.42 18.93
C GLY A 37 -4.51 -31.82 20.06
N ASP A 38 -5.77 -32.10 19.72
CA ASP A 38 -6.87 -32.42 20.63
C ASP A 38 -6.86 -33.87 21.14
N ARG A 39 -6.13 -34.77 20.46
CA ARG A 39 -6.02 -36.19 20.80
C ARG A 39 -4.58 -36.63 21.06
N PHE A 40 -4.42 -37.68 21.85
CA PHE A 40 -3.11 -38.26 22.20
C PHE A 40 -2.69 -39.35 21.21
N LEU A 41 -1.37 -39.52 21.05
CA LEU A 41 -0.84 -40.71 20.40
C LEU A 41 -1.02 -41.92 21.34
N PRO A 42 -1.30 -43.12 20.80
CA PRO A 42 -1.33 -43.50 19.39
C PRO A 42 -2.71 -43.35 18.71
N ASP A 43 -3.77 -43.02 19.45
CA ASP A 43 -5.16 -43.07 19.01
C ASP A 43 -5.44 -42.27 17.72
N LYS A 44 -5.03 -41.01 17.70
CA LYS A 44 -5.15 -40.14 16.52
C LYS A 44 -4.42 -40.64 15.26
N ALA A 45 -3.39 -41.45 15.42
CA ALA A 45 -2.66 -42.03 14.29
C ALA A 45 -3.39 -43.25 13.74
N PHE A 46 -4.09 -44.02 14.59
CA PHE A 46 -4.98 -45.10 14.17
C PHE A 46 -6.17 -44.54 13.38
N ASP A 47 -6.86 -43.53 13.92
CA ASP A 47 -7.97 -42.86 13.23
C ASP A 47 -7.58 -42.40 11.83
N LEU A 48 -6.43 -41.71 11.73
CA LEU A 48 -5.96 -41.17 10.46
C LEU A 48 -5.65 -42.27 9.44
N MET A 49 -5.06 -43.38 9.90
CA MET A 49 -4.76 -44.52 9.03
C MET A 49 -6.04 -45.24 8.58
N ASP A 50 -7.02 -45.37 9.47
CA ASP A 50 -8.32 -45.96 9.17
C ASP A 50 -9.12 -45.12 8.17
N GLU A 51 -9.16 -43.81 8.39
CA GLU A 51 -9.81 -42.85 7.50
C GLU A 51 -9.14 -42.81 6.12
N ALA A 52 -7.81 -42.91 6.06
CA ALA A 52 -7.06 -43.02 4.81
C ALA A 52 -7.35 -44.32 4.05
N ALA A 53 -7.42 -45.45 4.75
CA ALA A 53 -7.78 -46.73 4.17
C ALA A 53 -9.23 -46.73 3.66
N ALA A 54 -10.17 -46.16 4.41
CA ALA A 54 -11.56 -46.01 4.03
C ALA A 54 -11.73 -45.07 2.81
N ALA A 55 -10.98 -43.97 2.74
CA ALA A 55 -11.04 -43.01 1.64
C ALA A 55 -10.60 -43.60 0.30
N VAL A 56 -9.64 -44.53 0.29
CA VAL A 56 -9.26 -45.29 -0.93
C VAL A 56 -10.37 -46.26 -1.33
N ARG A 57 -11.06 -46.86 -0.35
CA ARG A 57 -12.07 -47.89 -0.59
C ARG A 57 -13.44 -47.34 -0.99
N LEU A 58 -13.88 -46.24 -0.40
CA LEU A 58 -15.24 -45.69 -0.60
C LEU A 58 -15.59 -45.52 -2.09
N PRO A 59 -14.75 -44.86 -2.91
CA PRO A 59 -15.03 -44.65 -4.34
C PRO A 59 -15.14 -45.94 -5.15
N LEU A 60 -14.55 -47.05 -4.68
CA LEU A 60 -14.60 -48.36 -5.34
C LEU A 60 -15.93 -49.10 -5.09
N ILE A 61 -16.63 -48.75 -4.00
CA ILE A 61 -17.89 -49.39 -3.56
C ILE A 61 -19.11 -48.54 -3.94
N SER A 62 -19.01 -47.21 -3.86
CA SER A 62 -20.13 -46.31 -4.17
C SER A 62 -20.14 -45.92 -5.65
N LEU A 63 -21.30 -46.07 -6.29
CA LEU A 63 -21.57 -45.44 -7.58
C LEU A 63 -21.55 -43.90 -7.41
N PRO A 64 -20.90 -43.15 -8.31
CA PRO A 64 -20.97 -41.69 -8.33
C PRO A 64 -22.41 -41.19 -8.31
N GLU A 65 -22.65 -40.10 -7.59
CA GLU A 65 -23.98 -39.49 -7.46
C GLU A 65 -24.61 -39.15 -8.82
N GLU A 66 -23.77 -38.75 -9.79
CA GLU A 66 -24.17 -38.54 -11.19
C GLU A 66 -24.79 -39.80 -11.82
N ILE A 67 -24.16 -40.98 -11.67
CA ILE A 67 -24.66 -42.25 -12.26
C ILE A 67 -25.96 -42.67 -11.57
N LYS A 68 -26.03 -42.50 -10.25
CA LYS A 68 -27.23 -42.82 -9.46
C LYS A 68 -28.41 -41.93 -9.88
N SER A 69 -28.19 -40.61 -9.99
CA SER A 69 -29.21 -39.65 -10.39
C SER A 69 -29.77 -39.92 -11.80
N LEU A 70 -28.91 -40.29 -12.76
CA LEU A 70 -29.33 -40.66 -14.11
C LEU A 70 -30.13 -41.96 -14.12
N SER A 71 -29.72 -42.96 -13.32
CA SER A 71 -30.46 -44.23 -13.17
C SER A 71 -31.85 -44.02 -12.58
N ASP A 72 -31.95 -43.21 -11.52
CA ASP A 72 -33.22 -42.89 -10.85
C ASP A 72 -34.15 -42.14 -11.82
N ARG A 73 -33.60 -41.22 -12.60
CA ARG A 73 -34.36 -40.45 -13.60
C ARG A 73 -34.87 -41.32 -14.76
N ILE A 74 -34.10 -42.31 -15.20
CA ILE A 74 -34.58 -43.33 -16.16
C ILE A 74 -35.72 -44.14 -15.56
N SER A 75 -35.61 -44.56 -14.30
CA SER A 75 -36.66 -45.31 -13.62
C SER A 75 -37.97 -44.51 -13.53
N GLN A 76 -37.88 -43.21 -13.21
CA GLN A 76 -39.03 -42.32 -13.13
C GLN A 76 -39.71 -42.14 -14.51
N ILE A 77 -38.94 -41.85 -15.56
CA ILE A 77 -39.51 -41.67 -16.90
C ILE A 77 -40.09 -42.99 -17.44
N ASN A 78 -39.50 -44.15 -17.10
CA ASN A 78 -40.08 -45.44 -17.45
C ASN A 78 -41.43 -45.70 -16.77
N GLN A 79 -41.63 -45.21 -15.54
CA GLN A 79 -42.95 -45.26 -14.89
C GLN A 79 -43.95 -44.36 -15.62
N GLU A 80 -43.54 -43.14 -16.00
CA GLU A 80 -44.36 -42.21 -16.80
C GLU A 80 -44.76 -42.85 -18.15
N VAL A 81 -43.84 -43.53 -18.85
CA VAL A 81 -44.14 -44.25 -20.10
C VAL A 81 -45.22 -45.31 -19.88
N VAL A 82 -45.14 -46.09 -18.80
CA VAL A 82 -46.13 -47.13 -18.49
C VAL A 82 -47.50 -46.52 -18.16
N GLU A 83 -47.54 -45.37 -17.49
CA GLU A 83 -48.77 -44.64 -17.20
C GLU A 83 -49.40 -44.04 -18.46
N ASP A 84 -48.61 -43.37 -19.30
CA ASP A 84 -49.04 -42.78 -20.57
C ASP A 84 -49.58 -43.85 -21.54
N GLU A 85 -48.99 -45.06 -21.54
CA GLU A 85 -49.48 -46.20 -22.32
C GLU A 85 -50.81 -46.74 -21.80
N LYS A 86 -51.00 -46.78 -20.47
CA LYS A 86 -52.29 -47.16 -19.86
C LYS A 86 -53.39 -46.14 -20.18
N GLN A 87 -53.06 -44.86 -20.28
CA GLN A 87 -54.01 -43.80 -20.62
C GLN A 87 -54.26 -43.65 -22.14
N GLY A 88 -53.55 -44.41 -22.99
CA GLY A 88 -53.73 -44.40 -24.44
C GLY A 88 -53.05 -43.24 -25.16
N GLU A 89 -52.21 -42.46 -24.47
CA GLU A 89 -51.51 -41.30 -25.02
C GLU A 89 -50.19 -41.69 -25.74
N LYS A 90 -50.33 -42.37 -26.89
CA LYS A 90 -49.18 -42.94 -27.64
C LYS A 90 -48.09 -41.94 -28.04
N VAL A 91 -48.45 -40.67 -28.22
CA VAL A 91 -47.49 -39.61 -28.62
C VAL A 91 -46.58 -39.22 -27.45
N LYS A 92 -47.13 -39.07 -26.23
CA LYS A 92 -46.35 -38.72 -25.04
C LYS A 92 -45.41 -39.85 -24.63
N ALA A 93 -45.91 -41.09 -24.64
CA ALA A 93 -45.10 -42.28 -24.41
C ALA A 93 -43.91 -42.40 -25.39
N ARG A 94 -44.09 -42.02 -26.67
CA ARG A 94 -43.01 -42.02 -27.67
C ARG A 94 -41.95 -40.95 -27.38
N ILE A 95 -42.36 -39.75 -26.96
CA ILE A 95 -41.44 -38.66 -26.60
C ILE A 95 -40.65 -39.04 -25.33
N ALA A 96 -41.31 -39.59 -24.32
CA ALA A 96 -40.68 -40.07 -23.09
C ALA A 96 -39.68 -41.21 -23.36
N ARG A 97 -40.01 -42.18 -24.24
CA ARG A 97 -39.06 -43.21 -24.71
C ARG A 97 -37.82 -42.62 -25.39
N SER A 98 -38.00 -41.58 -26.22
CA SER A 98 -36.87 -40.89 -26.85
C SER A 98 -35.94 -40.23 -25.83
N LYS A 99 -36.49 -39.64 -24.76
CA LYS A 99 -35.71 -39.06 -23.66
C LYS A 99 -34.98 -40.13 -22.85
N VAL A 100 -35.62 -41.28 -22.59
CA VAL A 100 -34.96 -42.43 -21.94
C VAL A 100 -33.76 -42.89 -22.77
N ALA A 101 -33.91 -43.03 -24.09
CA ALA A 101 -32.81 -43.43 -24.96
C ALA A 101 -31.63 -42.43 -24.91
N GLU A 102 -31.91 -41.13 -24.90
CA GLU A 102 -30.87 -40.09 -24.80
C GLU A 102 -30.14 -40.14 -23.44
N ILE A 103 -30.88 -40.29 -22.34
CA ILE A 103 -30.31 -40.38 -20.98
C ILE A 103 -29.55 -41.69 -20.79
N GLN A 104 -30.01 -42.79 -21.41
CA GLN A 104 -29.35 -44.08 -21.38
C GLN A 104 -27.95 -44.03 -22.01
N ILE A 105 -27.80 -43.36 -23.15
CA ILE A 105 -26.49 -43.14 -23.79
C ILE A 105 -25.55 -42.40 -22.83
N LYS A 106 -26.02 -41.30 -22.22
CA LYS A 106 -25.24 -40.52 -21.24
C LYS A 106 -24.84 -41.36 -20.01
N LEU A 107 -25.74 -42.23 -19.56
CA LEU A 107 -25.49 -43.14 -18.43
C LEU A 107 -24.46 -44.22 -18.77
N ASP A 108 -24.50 -44.77 -19.98
CA ASP A 108 -23.53 -45.77 -20.43
C ASP A 108 -22.14 -45.15 -20.64
N ASP A 109 -22.06 -43.94 -21.20
CA ASP A 109 -20.80 -43.19 -21.30
C ASP A 109 -20.18 -42.93 -19.92
N LYS A 110 -20.99 -42.47 -18.95
CA LYS A 110 -20.55 -42.22 -17.57
C LYS A 110 -20.16 -43.50 -16.83
N LYS A 111 -20.87 -44.62 -17.07
CA LYS A 111 -20.49 -45.94 -16.54
C LYS A 111 -19.17 -46.43 -17.12
N ASN A 112 -18.94 -46.25 -18.41
CA ASN A 112 -17.69 -46.62 -19.07
C ASN A 112 -16.53 -45.78 -18.54
N GLU A 113 -16.72 -44.45 -18.41
CA GLU A 113 -15.74 -43.55 -17.80
C GLU A 113 -15.43 -43.95 -16.35
N TYR A 114 -16.45 -44.30 -15.57
CA TYR A 114 -16.28 -44.78 -14.19
C TYR A 114 -15.53 -46.11 -14.14
N ASN A 115 -15.83 -47.07 -15.03
CA ASN A 115 -15.13 -48.35 -15.09
C ASN A 115 -13.67 -48.20 -15.50
N LEU A 116 -13.36 -47.29 -16.44
CA LEU A 116 -12.00 -46.92 -16.82
C LEU A 116 -11.24 -46.31 -15.64
N LYS A 117 -11.84 -45.37 -14.91
CA LYS A 117 -11.23 -44.79 -13.71
C LYS A 117 -11.05 -45.84 -12.61
N LYS A 118 -12.03 -46.71 -12.39
CA LYS A 118 -11.97 -47.83 -11.43
C LYS A 118 -10.86 -48.82 -11.75
N ALA A 119 -10.55 -49.05 -13.02
CA ALA A 119 -9.41 -49.88 -13.44
C ALA A 119 -8.05 -49.19 -13.25
N GLN A 120 -8.02 -47.86 -13.23
CA GLN A 120 -6.80 -47.05 -13.00
C GLN A 120 -6.53 -46.75 -11.51
N THR A 121 -7.54 -46.82 -10.64
CA THR A 121 -7.38 -46.55 -9.20
C THR A 121 -6.57 -47.65 -8.51
N THR A 122 -5.38 -47.30 -8.03
CA THR A 122 -4.55 -48.19 -7.21
C THR A 122 -5.19 -48.44 -5.85
N THR A 123 -5.19 -49.68 -5.36
CA THR A 123 -5.65 -50.05 -4.00
C THR A 123 -4.63 -49.72 -2.90
N GLU A 124 -3.68 -48.84 -3.18
CA GLU A 124 -2.63 -48.44 -2.25
C GLU A 124 -2.90 -47.06 -1.66
N VAL A 125 -2.67 -46.91 -0.35
CA VAL A 125 -2.78 -45.62 0.32
C VAL A 125 -1.56 -44.78 -0.06
N THR A 126 -1.79 -43.65 -0.73
CA THR A 126 -0.72 -42.74 -1.13
C THR A 126 -0.50 -41.63 -0.10
N PRO A 127 0.70 -41.02 -0.01
CA PRO A 127 0.96 -39.90 0.89
C PRO A 127 0.04 -38.69 0.65
N ALA A 128 -0.41 -38.49 -0.59
CA ALA A 128 -1.33 -37.41 -0.95
C ALA A 128 -2.69 -37.55 -0.24
N ILE A 129 -3.24 -38.77 -0.17
CA ILE A 129 -4.53 -39.04 0.48
C ILE A 129 -4.46 -38.75 1.98
N VAL A 130 -3.39 -39.18 2.64
CA VAL A 130 -3.18 -38.89 4.07
C VAL A 130 -3.10 -37.38 4.32
N LYS A 131 -2.38 -36.65 3.46
CA LYS A 131 -2.28 -35.19 3.54
C LYS A 131 -3.63 -34.51 3.32
N ASP A 132 -4.42 -34.96 2.34
CA ASP A 132 -5.74 -34.41 2.04
C ASP A 132 -6.76 -34.66 3.15
N ILE A 133 -6.70 -35.81 3.82
CA ILE A 133 -7.59 -36.10 4.95
C ILE A 133 -7.29 -35.20 6.13
N ILE A 134 -6.01 -35.03 6.48
CA ILE A 134 -5.66 -34.06 7.51
C ILE A 134 -6.05 -32.66 7.05
N ALA A 135 -5.88 -32.31 5.79
CA ALA A 135 -6.30 -31.03 5.27
C ALA A 135 -7.80 -30.78 5.46
N LYS A 136 -8.65 -31.75 5.11
CA LYS A 136 -10.09 -31.67 5.34
C LYS A 136 -10.46 -31.61 6.82
N ARG A 137 -9.79 -32.42 7.65
CA ARG A 137 -10.07 -32.53 9.09
C ARG A 137 -9.62 -31.33 9.89
N THR A 138 -8.56 -30.66 9.44
CA THR A 138 -7.94 -29.52 10.14
C THR A 138 -8.21 -28.18 9.46
N GLY A 139 -8.72 -28.18 8.23
CA GLY A 139 -8.86 -26.99 7.38
C GLY A 139 -7.55 -26.53 6.72
N ILE A 140 -6.48 -27.33 6.72
CA ILE A 140 -5.11 -26.90 6.38
C ILE A 140 -4.62 -27.51 5.06
N PRO A 141 -4.27 -26.74 4.02
CA PRO A 141 -3.69 -27.30 2.79
C PRO A 141 -2.23 -27.81 3.00
N ILE A 142 -2.06 -29.13 3.19
CA ILE A 142 -0.74 -29.76 3.44
C ILE A 142 0.05 -30.07 2.16
N SER A 143 -0.60 -29.99 0.99
CA SER A 143 -0.06 -30.39 -0.31
C SER A 143 1.12 -29.54 -0.83
N LYS A 144 1.40 -28.36 -0.24
CA LYS A 144 2.43 -27.42 -0.76
C LYS A 144 3.71 -27.26 0.08
N ILE A 145 3.83 -27.99 1.20
CA ILE A 145 4.81 -27.73 2.28
C ILE A 145 6.27 -28.10 1.93
N GLY A 146 6.52 -28.95 0.93
CA GLY A 146 7.85 -29.57 0.73
C GLY A 146 8.95 -28.70 0.14
N SER A 147 8.64 -27.69 -0.68
CA SER A 147 9.64 -26.87 -1.38
C SER A 147 9.28 -25.39 -1.53
N SER A 148 8.02 -24.99 -1.33
CA SER A 148 7.58 -23.59 -1.54
C SER A 148 7.59 -22.71 -0.29
N GLU A 149 7.44 -23.27 0.92
CA GLU A 149 7.32 -22.48 2.16
C GLU A 149 8.64 -21.79 2.53
N GLY A 150 9.77 -22.48 2.38
CA GLY A 150 11.10 -21.90 2.62
C GLY A 150 11.41 -20.72 1.71
N ASP A 151 11.09 -20.83 0.42
CA ASP A 151 11.27 -19.76 -0.56
C ASP A 151 10.34 -18.57 -0.28
N LYS A 152 9.07 -18.84 0.07
CA LYS A 152 8.10 -17.83 0.51
C LYS A 152 8.59 -17.08 1.75
N LEU A 153 9.15 -17.78 2.74
CA LEU A 153 9.68 -17.18 3.97
C LEU A 153 10.98 -16.39 3.72
N THR A 154 11.80 -16.82 2.77
CA THR A 154 13.03 -16.12 2.39
C THR A 154 12.71 -14.79 1.69
N LYS A 155 11.63 -14.76 0.90
CA LYS A 155 11.13 -13.57 0.18
C LYS A 155 9.90 -12.96 0.84
N LEU A 156 9.76 -13.11 2.16
CA LEU A 156 8.55 -12.72 2.89
C LEU A 156 8.32 -11.20 2.78
N GLU A 157 9.39 -10.43 2.89
CA GLU A 157 9.39 -8.98 2.70
C GLU A 157 8.86 -8.60 1.31
N ASP A 158 9.43 -9.18 0.25
CA ASP A 158 9.02 -8.91 -1.14
C ASP A 158 7.54 -9.24 -1.38
N VAL A 159 7.04 -10.35 -0.80
CA VAL A 159 5.64 -10.76 -0.95
C VAL A 159 4.71 -9.79 -0.22
N ILE A 160 5.07 -9.36 0.98
CA ILE A 160 4.29 -8.37 1.75
C ILE A 160 4.28 -7.02 1.01
N HIS A 161 5.42 -6.58 0.47
CA HIS A 161 5.54 -5.29 -0.23
C HIS A 161 4.76 -5.19 -1.55
N LYS A 162 4.28 -6.31 -2.11
CA LYS A 162 3.33 -6.28 -3.24
C LYS A 162 2.00 -5.63 -2.88
N ARG A 163 1.56 -5.77 -1.63
CA ARG A 163 0.30 -5.21 -1.11
C ARG A 163 0.56 -4.02 -0.18
N MET A 164 1.64 -4.07 0.58
CA MET A 164 1.98 -3.08 1.59
C MET A 164 3.00 -2.07 1.09
N ILE A 165 2.57 -0.82 0.95
CA ILE A 165 3.43 0.28 0.53
C ILE A 165 4.12 0.91 1.75
N GLY A 166 5.44 1.07 1.66
CA GLY A 166 6.28 1.63 2.72
C GLY A 166 6.41 0.70 3.91
N GLN A 167 6.64 1.27 5.10
CA GLN A 167 6.76 0.53 6.37
C GLN A 167 7.87 -0.55 6.38
N GLU A 168 8.97 -0.30 5.67
CA GLU A 168 10.12 -1.21 5.54
C GLU A 168 10.59 -1.80 6.88
N ARG A 169 10.68 -0.95 7.92
CA ARG A 169 11.10 -1.34 9.26
C ARG A 169 10.11 -2.29 9.93
N ALA A 170 8.81 -2.03 9.78
CA ALA A 170 7.76 -2.87 10.34
C ALA A 170 7.75 -4.25 9.67
N VAL A 171 7.78 -4.27 8.33
CA VAL A 171 7.77 -5.51 7.53
C VAL A 171 9.02 -6.34 7.83
N THR A 172 10.20 -5.72 7.85
CA THR A 172 11.46 -6.41 8.19
C THR A 172 11.42 -7.02 9.59
N SER A 173 10.93 -6.28 10.58
CA SER A 173 10.85 -6.76 11.97
C SER A 173 9.91 -7.96 12.12
N VAL A 174 8.72 -7.88 11.50
CA VAL A 174 7.76 -9.00 11.45
C VAL A 174 8.37 -10.19 10.74
N ALA A 175 8.96 -9.99 9.56
CA ALA A 175 9.51 -11.07 8.75
C ALA A 175 10.64 -11.81 9.49
N GLN A 176 11.53 -11.08 10.16
CA GLN A 176 12.59 -11.67 10.99
C GLN A 176 12.02 -12.48 12.16
N ALA A 177 11.06 -11.95 12.91
CA ALA A 177 10.45 -12.66 14.04
C ALA A 177 9.71 -13.93 13.59
N VAL A 178 8.98 -13.85 12.48
CA VAL A 178 8.26 -14.99 11.87
C VAL A 178 9.24 -16.05 11.39
N ARG A 179 10.36 -15.67 10.74
CA ARG A 179 11.42 -16.61 10.35
C ARG A 179 12.03 -17.31 11.57
N ARG A 180 12.30 -16.61 12.67
CA ARG A 180 12.78 -17.22 13.93
C ARG A 180 11.78 -18.23 14.49
N GLY A 181 10.49 -17.90 14.47
CA GLY A 181 9.41 -18.77 14.91
C GLY A 181 9.29 -20.05 14.06
N ARG A 182 9.31 -19.91 12.73
CA ARG A 182 9.20 -21.04 11.78
C ARG A 182 10.46 -21.90 11.69
N ALA A 183 11.64 -21.32 11.89
CA ALA A 183 12.91 -22.06 11.96
C ALA A 183 13.05 -22.93 13.23
N GLY A 184 12.11 -22.82 14.18
CA GLY A 184 12.16 -23.57 15.43
C GLY A 184 13.23 -23.08 16.41
N LEU A 185 13.78 -21.88 16.18
CA LEU A 185 14.73 -21.22 17.08
C LEU A 185 14.03 -20.57 18.29
N LYS A 186 12.69 -20.55 18.29
CA LYS A 186 11.85 -20.09 19.39
C LYS A 186 11.37 -21.27 20.24
N ASN A 187 11.04 -21.00 21.51
CA ASN A 187 10.43 -22.00 22.39
C ASN A 187 9.18 -22.60 21.73
N THR A 188 9.19 -23.93 21.59
CA THR A 188 8.14 -24.71 20.93
C THR A 188 6.75 -24.63 21.57
N LYS A 189 6.63 -24.08 22.79
CA LYS A 189 5.33 -23.85 23.43
C LYS A 189 4.67 -22.56 22.95
N ARG A 190 5.45 -21.52 22.64
CA ARG A 190 4.96 -20.16 22.37
C ARG A 190 4.36 -20.04 20.96
N PRO A 191 3.53 -19.00 20.71
CA PRO A 191 3.03 -18.70 19.37
C PRO A 191 4.14 -18.45 18.36
N ILE A 192 3.84 -18.61 17.06
CA ILE A 192 4.80 -18.44 15.96
C ILE A 192 5.42 -17.04 16.01
N GLY A 193 4.59 -16.02 16.23
CA GLY A 193 4.97 -14.64 16.37
C GLY A 193 3.97 -13.90 17.27
N SER A 194 4.47 -12.91 17.99
CA SER A 194 3.68 -12.08 18.89
C SER A 194 4.13 -10.63 18.74
N PHE A 195 3.20 -9.75 18.38
CA PHE A 195 3.51 -8.38 17.98
C PHE A 195 2.57 -7.37 18.62
N VAL A 196 3.12 -6.18 18.90
CA VAL A 196 2.33 -4.98 19.19
C VAL A 196 2.54 -3.97 18.08
N PHE A 197 1.47 -3.56 17.41
CA PHE A 197 1.47 -2.59 16.32
C PHE A 197 0.99 -1.22 16.83
N LEU A 198 1.89 -0.25 16.85
CA LEU A 198 1.66 1.12 17.31
C LEU A 198 1.64 2.09 16.14
N GLY A 199 0.87 3.16 16.24
CA GLY A 199 0.84 4.24 15.25
C GLY A 199 -0.57 4.79 14.99
N PRO A 200 -0.74 5.69 14.01
CA PRO A 200 -2.06 6.22 13.64
C PRO A 200 -2.95 5.16 12.98
N THR A 201 -4.25 5.44 12.88
CA THR A 201 -5.15 4.63 12.05
C THR A 201 -4.86 4.86 10.56
N GLY A 202 -5.08 3.85 9.72
CA GLY A 202 -4.99 4.01 8.26
C GLY A 202 -3.57 3.96 7.67
N VAL A 203 -2.55 3.61 8.45
CA VAL A 203 -1.15 3.46 7.99
C VAL A 203 -0.77 2.03 7.56
N GLY A 204 -1.67 1.05 7.72
CA GLY A 204 -1.47 -0.33 7.24
C GLY A 204 -1.33 -1.42 8.30
N LYS A 205 -1.61 -1.16 9.59
CA LYS A 205 -1.53 -2.18 10.66
C LYS A 205 -2.34 -3.45 10.35
N THR A 206 -3.60 -3.29 9.96
CA THR A 206 -4.50 -4.39 9.62
C THR A 206 -4.13 -5.05 8.29
N GLU A 207 -3.59 -4.28 7.34
CA GLU A 207 -3.17 -4.82 6.04
C GLU A 207 -1.93 -5.72 6.18
N LEU A 208 -0.98 -5.35 7.06
CA LEU A 208 0.15 -6.21 7.40
C LEU A 208 -0.32 -7.53 8.04
N ALA A 209 -1.34 -7.48 8.90
CA ALA A 209 -1.90 -8.67 9.51
C ALA A 209 -2.55 -9.61 8.46
N LYS A 210 -3.34 -9.05 7.54
CA LYS A 210 -3.97 -9.82 6.45
C LYS A 210 -2.94 -10.42 5.50
N SER A 211 -1.97 -9.63 5.06
CA SER A 211 -0.88 -10.09 4.20
C SER A 211 -0.07 -11.20 4.87
N LEU A 212 0.18 -11.07 6.17
CA LEU A 212 0.87 -12.10 6.93
C LEU A 212 0.05 -13.40 7.03
N SER A 213 -1.27 -13.29 7.20
CA SER A 213 -2.18 -14.44 7.21
C SER A 213 -2.16 -15.18 5.87
N GLU A 214 -2.28 -14.44 4.77
CA GLU A 214 -2.21 -14.98 3.41
C GLU A 214 -0.88 -15.73 3.18
N VAL A 215 0.26 -15.15 3.59
CA VAL A 215 1.55 -15.81 3.36
C VAL A 215 1.79 -17.02 4.26
N LEU A 216 1.38 -16.95 5.54
CA LEU A 216 1.67 -18.01 6.52
C LEU A 216 0.66 -19.15 6.52
N PHE A 217 -0.58 -18.87 6.13
CA PHE A 217 -1.70 -19.80 6.21
C PHE A 217 -2.34 -20.07 4.84
N ASP A 218 -1.87 -19.42 3.76
CA ASP A 218 -2.48 -19.47 2.42
C ASP A 218 -3.99 -19.12 2.45
N ASP A 219 -4.40 -18.32 3.44
CA ASP A 219 -5.78 -17.91 3.69
C ASP A 219 -5.81 -16.51 4.34
N GLU A 220 -6.39 -15.53 3.64
CA GLU A 220 -6.60 -14.17 4.17
C GLU A 220 -7.69 -14.14 5.26
N GLU A 221 -8.64 -15.08 5.23
CA GLU A 221 -9.74 -15.21 6.20
C GLU A 221 -9.35 -16.02 7.45
N ALA A 222 -8.09 -16.46 7.54
CA ALA A 222 -7.53 -17.04 8.76
C ALA A 222 -7.23 -16.00 9.86
N VAL A 223 -7.57 -14.71 9.62
CA VAL A 223 -7.54 -13.65 10.63
C VAL A 223 -8.80 -13.72 11.50
N ILE A 224 -8.61 -14.00 12.79
CA ILE A 224 -9.64 -13.93 13.83
C ILE A 224 -9.50 -12.58 14.54
N ARG A 225 -10.42 -11.65 14.25
CA ARG A 225 -10.39 -10.29 14.81
C ARG A 225 -11.28 -10.16 16.03
N PHE A 226 -10.74 -9.54 17.08
CA PHE A 226 -11.47 -9.12 18.27
C PHE A 226 -11.30 -7.61 18.46
N ASP A 227 -12.40 -6.87 18.45
CA ASP A 227 -12.41 -5.45 18.79
C ASP A 227 -12.41 -5.29 20.31
N MET A 228 -11.35 -4.72 20.88
CA MET A 228 -11.18 -4.60 22.32
C MET A 228 -12.11 -3.56 22.96
N THR A 229 -12.75 -2.72 22.16
CA THR A 229 -13.83 -1.83 22.62
C THR A 229 -15.06 -2.62 23.08
N GLU A 230 -15.29 -3.82 22.55
CA GLU A 230 -16.36 -4.72 23.05
C GLU A 230 -16.03 -5.31 24.44
N TYR A 231 -14.76 -5.26 24.88
CA TYR A 231 -14.26 -5.91 26.09
C TYR A 231 -13.77 -4.90 27.14
N MET A 232 -14.36 -3.70 27.16
CA MET A 232 -14.11 -2.67 28.17
C MET A 232 -14.53 -3.09 29.58
N GLU A 233 -15.58 -3.92 29.66
CA GLU A 233 -16.17 -4.36 30.92
C GLU A 233 -15.69 -5.76 31.31
N ARG A 234 -15.54 -6.00 32.62
CA ARG A 234 -15.03 -7.27 33.14
C ARG A 234 -15.87 -8.49 32.73
N HIS A 235 -17.19 -8.33 32.63
CA HIS A 235 -18.09 -9.42 32.25
C HIS A 235 -18.03 -9.76 30.75
N GLU A 236 -17.65 -8.81 29.89
CA GLU A 236 -17.42 -9.08 28.47
C GLU A 236 -16.11 -9.86 28.28
N VAL A 237 -15.05 -9.55 29.05
CA VAL A 237 -13.79 -10.34 29.04
C VAL A 237 -14.04 -11.80 29.38
N ALA A 238 -14.94 -12.08 30.33
CA ALA A 238 -15.29 -13.44 30.69
C ALA A 238 -15.82 -14.24 29.49
N LYS A 239 -16.53 -13.61 28.53
CA LYS A 239 -17.03 -14.29 27.31
C LYS A 239 -15.91 -14.82 26.41
N LEU A 240 -14.67 -14.32 26.52
CA LEU A 240 -13.54 -14.85 25.76
C LEU A 240 -13.13 -16.25 26.22
N LEU A 241 -13.23 -16.52 27.52
CA LEU A 241 -12.96 -17.83 28.17
C LEU A 241 -14.23 -18.67 28.34
N GLY A 242 -15.40 -18.04 28.19
CA GLY A 242 -16.73 -18.62 28.37
C GLY A 242 -17.36 -18.18 29.69
N PRO A 243 -18.69 -18.20 29.83
CA PRO A 243 -19.33 -17.91 31.10
C PRO A 243 -18.81 -18.85 32.20
N PRO A 244 -18.75 -18.43 33.46
CA PRO A 244 -18.48 -19.34 34.57
C PRO A 244 -19.64 -20.34 34.76
N PRO A 245 -19.42 -21.46 35.47
CA PRO A 245 -20.46 -22.44 35.74
C PRO A 245 -21.70 -21.80 36.39
N GLY A 246 -22.89 -22.07 35.84
CA GLY A 246 -24.18 -21.53 36.35
C GLY A 246 -24.78 -20.36 35.57
N TYR A 247 -24.12 -19.88 34.51
CA TYR A 247 -24.63 -18.82 33.63
C TYR A 247 -25.10 -19.36 32.27
N VAL A 248 -26.09 -18.68 31.65
CA VAL A 248 -26.60 -19.02 30.31
C VAL A 248 -25.47 -18.94 29.29
N GLY A 249 -25.34 -19.94 28.42
CA GLY A 249 -24.25 -20.04 27.43
C GLY A 249 -22.97 -20.70 27.97
N PHE A 250 -22.97 -21.23 29.20
CA PHE A 250 -21.85 -22.06 29.70
C PHE A 250 -21.51 -23.20 28.73
N GLU A 251 -22.51 -23.73 28.02
CA GLU A 251 -22.31 -24.84 27.08
C GLU A 251 -21.49 -24.48 25.82
N ASP A 252 -21.52 -23.22 25.40
CA ASP A 252 -20.94 -22.77 24.12
C ASP A 252 -19.42 -22.55 24.18
N GLY A 253 -18.82 -22.56 25.37
CA GLY A 253 -17.39 -22.27 25.58
C GLY A 253 -17.07 -20.78 25.41
N GLY A 254 -15.78 -20.44 25.43
CA GLY A 254 -15.34 -19.06 25.21
C GLY A 254 -15.17 -18.70 23.74
N LYS A 255 -15.46 -17.45 23.38
CA LYS A 255 -15.32 -16.94 22.00
C LYS A 255 -13.91 -17.13 21.44
N LEU A 256 -12.87 -16.77 22.22
CA LEU A 256 -11.47 -16.90 21.80
C LEU A 256 -11.05 -18.37 21.74
N THR A 257 -11.39 -19.11 22.80
CA THR A 257 -11.02 -20.51 22.96
C THR A 257 -11.62 -21.40 21.87
N GLU A 258 -12.89 -21.21 21.51
CA GLU A 258 -13.54 -22.00 20.44
C GLU A 258 -13.09 -21.56 19.04
N ALA A 259 -12.85 -20.26 18.81
CA ALA A 259 -12.35 -19.79 17.52
C ALA A 259 -10.99 -20.42 17.17
N VAL A 260 -10.06 -20.43 18.14
CA VAL A 260 -8.72 -21.02 17.97
C VAL A 260 -8.77 -22.55 17.96
N ARG A 261 -9.69 -23.16 18.71
CA ARG A 261 -9.91 -24.61 18.65
C ARG A 261 -10.37 -25.06 17.25
N ARG A 262 -11.29 -24.30 16.62
CA ARG A 262 -11.77 -24.58 15.26
C ARG A 262 -10.73 -24.27 14.19
N LYS A 263 -9.97 -23.18 14.34
CA LYS A 263 -8.89 -22.77 13.43
C LYS A 263 -7.57 -22.55 14.20
N PRO A 264 -6.78 -23.61 14.48
CA PRO A 264 -5.53 -23.49 15.26
C PRO A 264 -4.43 -22.71 14.54
N TYR A 265 -4.41 -22.77 13.21
CA TYR A 265 -3.50 -22.03 12.34
C TYR A 265 -4.21 -20.75 11.91
N SER A 266 -4.09 -19.73 12.75
CA SER A 266 -4.79 -18.47 12.56
C SER A 266 -3.96 -17.31 13.07
N LEU A 267 -4.27 -16.14 12.54
CA LEU A 267 -3.77 -14.89 13.06
C LEU A 267 -4.84 -14.29 13.98
N ILE A 268 -4.51 -14.11 15.24
CA ILE A 268 -5.43 -13.53 16.23
C ILE A 268 -5.08 -12.04 16.35
N LEU A 269 -6.03 -11.19 15.97
CA LEU A 269 -5.89 -9.74 15.97
C LEU A 269 -6.72 -9.13 17.10
N PHE A 270 -6.05 -8.60 18.11
CA PHE A 270 -6.65 -7.79 19.17
C PHE A 270 -6.54 -6.31 18.77
N ASP A 271 -7.65 -5.74 18.30
CA ASP A 271 -7.69 -4.37 17.78
C ASP A 271 -8.00 -3.39 18.91
N GLU A 272 -7.30 -2.24 18.96
CA GLU A 272 -7.48 -1.19 19.99
C GLU A 272 -7.34 -1.68 21.43
N ILE A 273 -6.28 -2.46 21.70
CA ILE A 273 -6.01 -3.09 22.99
C ILE A 273 -5.96 -2.12 24.19
N GLU A 274 -5.71 -0.83 23.94
CA GLU A 274 -5.78 0.23 24.94
C GLU A 274 -7.18 0.45 25.55
N LYS A 275 -8.23 -0.03 24.88
CA LYS A 275 -9.62 0.11 25.33
C LYS A 275 -10.08 -1.04 26.20
N ALA A 276 -9.44 -2.21 26.14
CA ALA A 276 -9.87 -3.37 26.89
C ALA A 276 -9.68 -3.22 28.41
N HIS A 277 -10.49 -3.95 29.16
CA HIS A 277 -10.32 -4.12 30.60
C HIS A 277 -8.96 -4.78 30.94
N PRO A 278 -8.26 -4.39 32.02
CA PRO A 278 -6.95 -4.93 32.39
C PRO A 278 -6.87 -6.46 32.57
N ASP A 279 -8.00 -7.12 32.86
CA ASP A 279 -8.07 -8.59 32.97
C ASP A 279 -7.65 -9.30 31.67
N ILE A 280 -7.76 -8.63 30.51
CA ILE A 280 -7.28 -9.16 29.22
C ILE A 280 -5.78 -9.44 29.22
N PHE A 281 -5.00 -8.67 30.00
CA PHE A 281 -3.54 -8.82 30.05
C PHE A 281 -3.14 -10.14 30.68
N ASN A 282 -3.90 -10.64 31.65
CA ASN A 282 -3.64 -11.94 32.26
C ASN A 282 -3.86 -13.08 31.25
N ILE A 283 -4.89 -12.97 30.41
CA ILE A 283 -5.15 -13.90 29.30
C ILE A 283 -4.01 -13.85 28.29
N LEU A 284 -3.59 -12.65 27.88
CA LEU A 284 -2.47 -12.47 26.96
C LEU A 284 -1.16 -13.03 27.52
N LEU A 285 -0.86 -12.82 28.81
CA LEU A 285 0.32 -13.39 29.46
C LEU A 285 0.34 -14.92 29.37
N GLN A 286 -0.78 -15.60 29.65
CA GLN A 286 -0.87 -17.06 29.52
C GLN A 286 -0.64 -17.53 28.08
N ILE A 287 -1.22 -16.84 27.10
CA ILE A 287 -1.03 -17.14 25.67
C ILE A 287 0.43 -16.91 25.25
N LEU A 288 1.07 -15.84 25.71
CA LEU A 288 2.41 -15.47 25.27
C LEU A 288 3.51 -16.26 25.97
N ASP A 289 3.30 -16.70 27.21
CA ASP A 289 4.27 -17.48 27.98
C ASP A 289 4.14 -18.99 27.74
N ASP A 290 2.96 -19.54 28.02
CA ASP A 290 2.71 -20.98 27.95
C ASP A 290 2.21 -21.43 26.59
N GLY A 291 1.76 -20.50 25.75
CA GLY A 291 1.17 -20.80 24.44
C GLY A 291 -0.10 -21.63 24.54
N ARG A 292 -0.76 -21.57 25.71
CA ARG A 292 -1.99 -22.31 25.99
C ARG A 292 -2.93 -21.44 26.80
N LEU A 293 -4.23 -21.67 26.59
CA LEU A 293 -5.29 -21.04 27.37
C LEU A 293 -6.28 -22.11 27.79
N THR A 294 -6.69 -22.07 29.05
CA THR A 294 -7.69 -22.99 29.60
C THR A 294 -9.02 -22.28 29.72
N ASP A 295 -10.06 -22.83 29.10
CA ASP A 295 -11.42 -22.30 29.19
C ASP A 295 -12.07 -22.63 30.55
N ASN A 296 -13.24 -22.03 30.82
CA ASN A 296 -13.96 -22.28 32.07
C ASN A 296 -14.57 -23.71 32.16
N LYS A 297 -14.51 -24.50 31.09
CA LYS A 297 -14.83 -25.94 31.09
C LYS A 297 -13.61 -26.83 31.40
N GLY A 298 -12.43 -26.24 31.59
CA GLY A 298 -11.18 -26.96 31.83
C GLY A 298 -10.50 -27.51 30.57
N ARG A 299 -10.96 -27.14 29.37
CA ARG A 299 -10.32 -27.52 28.11
C ARG A 299 -9.12 -26.62 27.87
N THR A 300 -7.97 -27.23 27.58
CA THR A 300 -6.73 -26.50 27.30
C THR A 300 -6.51 -26.42 25.80
N ILE A 301 -6.43 -25.21 25.26
CA ILE A 301 -6.26 -24.93 23.83
C ILE A 301 -4.86 -24.40 23.58
N SER A 302 -4.26 -24.83 22.46
CA SER A 302 -2.88 -24.51 22.08
C SER A 302 -2.83 -23.38 21.05
N PHE A 303 -2.03 -22.35 21.33
CA PHE A 303 -1.75 -21.19 20.47
C PHE A 303 -0.40 -21.27 19.76
N LYS A 304 0.32 -22.40 19.91
CA LYS A 304 1.63 -22.65 19.28
C LYS A 304 1.67 -22.35 17.77
N ASN A 305 0.58 -22.64 17.06
CA ASN A 305 0.50 -22.51 15.60
C ASN A 305 -0.17 -21.20 15.15
N SER A 306 -0.41 -20.29 16.09
CA SER A 306 -1.08 -19.02 15.86
C SER A 306 -0.07 -17.88 15.84
N VAL A 307 -0.45 -16.77 15.22
CA VAL A 307 0.26 -15.48 15.32
C VAL A 307 -0.61 -14.53 16.13
N ILE A 308 -0.05 -13.86 17.13
CA ILE A 308 -0.77 -12.90 17.97
C ILE A 308 -0.36 -11.49 17.55
N ILE A 309 -1.33 -10.64 17.23
CA ILE A 309 -1.11 -9.23 16.93
C ILE A 309 -2.05 -8.39 17.81
N CYS A 310 -1.48 -7.45 18.55
CA CYS A 310 -2.23 -6.42 19.24
C CYS A 310 -2.02 -5.10 18.49
N THR A 311 -3.07 -4.42 18.05
CA THR A 311 -2.95 -3.05 17.54
C THR A 311 -3.26 -2.07 18.66
N SER A 312 -2.61 -0.92 18.63
CA SER A 312 -2.94 0.19 19.52
C SER A 312 -2.75 1.52 18.84
N ASN A 313 -3.63 2.48 19.14
CA ASN A 313 -3.50 3.87 18.71
C ASN A 313 -2.78 4.74 19.77
N ILE A 314 -2.17 4.13 20.80
CA ILE A 314 -1.31 4.81 21.77
C ILE A 314 -0.19 5.57 21.03
N GLY A 315 0.07 6.80 21.49
CA GLY A 315 1.12 7.66 20.93
C GLY A 315 0.75 8.35 19.61
N THR A 316 -0.46 8.12 19.06
CA THR A 316 -0.90 8.78 17.82
C THR A 316 -0.92 10.30 17.94
N ALA A 317 -1.39 10.85 19.06
CA ALA A 317 -1.40 12.29 19.28
C ALA A 317 0.02 12.89 19.29
N LEU A 318 0.99 12.20 19.90
CA LEU A 318 2.39 12.64 19.92
C LEU A 318 3.01 12.61 18.51
N ILE A 319 2.72 11.56 17.74
CA ILE A 319 3.15 11.45 16.34
C ILE A 319 2.54 12.59 15.51
N GLN A 320 1.25 12.88 15.70
CA GLN A 320 0.55 13.95 14.99
C GLN A 320 1.06 15.34 15.38
N GLU A 321 1.29 15.61 16.67
CA GLU A 321 1.86 16.88 17.13
C GLU A 321 3.24 17.13 16.55
N ASP A 322 4.11 16.11 16.54
CA ASP A 322 5.45 16.24 15.97
C ASP A 322 5.38 16.46 14.43
N LEU A 323 4.46 15.80 13.71
CA LEU A 323 4.18 16.04 12.29
C LEU A 323 3.64 17.45 12.00
N MET A 324 2.80 17.98 12.88
CA MET A 324 2.25 19.34 12.77
C MET A 324 3.34 20.38 13.04
N LYS A 325 4.22 20.14 14.02
CA LYS A 325 5.37 21.01 14.32
C LYS A 325 6.38 21.07 13.17
N SER A 326 6.57 19.98 12.42
CA SER A 326 7.42 19.97 11.23
C SER A 326 6.77 20.62 9.99
N GLY A 327 5.53 21.11 10.08
CA GLY A 327 4.83 21.79 8.98
C GLY A 327 4.50 20.88 7.79
N THR A 328 4.40 19.58 8.03
CA THR A 328 4.07 18.51 7.05
C THR A 328 2.61 18.08 7.19
N THR A 329 1.70 19.05 7.22
CA THR A 329 0.25 18.79 7.28
C THR A 329 -0.37 18.53 5.91
N ASP A 330 0.30 18.96 4.85
CA ASP A 330 -0.16 18.75 3.48
C ASP A 330 0.68 17.69 2.77
N VAL A 331 0.00 16.88 1.98
CA VAL A 331 0.59 16.10 0.89
C VAL A 331 1.17 17.09 -0.13
N ALA A 332 2.46 17.36 -0.06
CA ALA A 332 3.19 18.06 -1.11
C ALA A 332 4.20 17.13 -1.74
N GLU A 333 4.32 17.22 -3.05
CA GLU A 333 5.41 16.58 -3.78
C GLU A 333 6.73 17.07 -3.18
N PRO A 334 7.70 16.18 -2.93
CA PRO A 334 9.02 16.60 -2.52
C PRO A 334 9.60 17.50 -3.62
N THR A 335 9.84 18.75 -3.26
CA THR A 335 10.38 19.73 -4.18
C THR A 335 11.88 19.53 -4.27
N VAL A 336 12.42 19.44 -5.47
CA VAL A 336 13.89 19.40 -5.65
C VAL A 336 14.49 20.71 -5.16
N ILE A 337 13.81 21.82 -5.44
CA ILE A 337 14.18 23.17 -5.02
C ILE A 337 13.37 23.53 -3.77
N SER A 338 14.07 23.84 -2.67
CA SER A 338 13.42 24.24 -1.42
C SER A 338 12.87 25.66 -1.54
N THR A 339 13.69 26.63 -1.97
CA THR A 339 13.25 28.02 -2.24
C THR A 339 14.02 28.63 -3.42
N TYR A 340 13.43 29.64 -4.05
CA TYR A 340 14.09 30.45 -5.09
C TYR A 340 13.59 31.90 -4.99
N VAL A 341 14.51 32.85 -4.84
CA VAL A 341 14.19 34.27 -4.61
C VAL A 341 15.16 35.20 -5.32
N PHE A 342 14.69 36.39 -5.68
CA PHE A 342 15.53 37.48 -6.17
C PHE A 342 15.82 38.50 -5.06
N THR A 343 17.07 38.92 -4.96
CA THR A 343 17.46 40.07 -4.14
C THR A 343 17.14 41.39 -4.85
N PRO A 344 17.08 42.52 -4.14
CA PRO A 344 16.91 43.85 -4.74
C PRO A 344 18.01 44.19 -5.76
N SER A 345 19.22 43.68 -5.54
CA SER A 345 20.35 43.81 -6.46
C SER A 345 20.21 42.98 -7.75
N GLY A 346 19.14 42.19 -7.90
CA GLY A 346 18.92 41.31 -9.03
C GLY A 346 19.69 39.98 -8.97
N ARG A 347 20.36 39.68 -7.84
CA ARG A 347 20.96 38.36 -7.61
C ARG A 347 19.88 37.33 -7.33
N GLU A 348 20.11 36.13 -7.84
CA GLU A 348 19.21 34.98 -7.73
C GLU A 348 19.75 34.02 -6.67
N LEU A 349 18.96 33.74 -5.65
CA LEU A 349 19.28 32.82 -4.57
C LEU A 349 18.37 31.59 -4.65
N LEU A 350 18.98 30.42 -4.70
CA LEU A 350 18.30 29.13 -4.79
C LEU A 350 18.73 28.28 -3.60
N THR A 351 17.80 27.62 -2.91
CA THR A 351 18.14 26.69 -1.82
C THR A 351 17.71 25.26 -2.15
N ILE A 352 18.57 24.30 -1.80
CA ILE A 352 18.30 22.86 -1.90
C ILE A 352 18.86 22.22 -0.62
N GLY A 353 17.95 21.71 0.22
CA GLY A 353 18.32 21.13 1.52
C GLY A 353 19.05 22.13 2.42
N ASN A 354 20.26 21.79 2.86
CA ASN A 354 21.11 22.61 3.71
C ASN A 354 22.06 23.55 2.95
N LYS A 355 21.91 23.69 1.63
CA LYS A 355 22.78 24.51 0.78
C LYS A 355 22.00 25.62 0.10
N TYR A 356 22.71 26.70 -0.19
CA TYR A 356 22.24 27.74 -1.10
C TYR A 356 23.22 27.95 -2.26
N PHE A 357 22.66 28.45 -3.35
CA PHE A 357 23.33 28.68 -4.62
C PHE A 357 23.04 30.10 -5.08
N GLU A 358 24.09 30.78 -5.55
CA GLU A 358 23.97 32.12 -6.15
C GLU A 358 24.12 31.99 -7.68
N LEU A 359 23.07 32.36 -8.41
CA LEU A 359 23.08 32.36 -9.88
C LEU A 359 23.54 33.72 -10.40
N LYS A 360 24.46 33.73 -11.38
CA LYS A 360 24.88 34.96 -12.08
C LYS A 360 23.85 35.37 -13.13
N SER A 361 23.75 36.69 -13.35
CA SER A 361 22.83 37.31 -14.30
C SER A 361 22.87 36.67 -15.70
N ILE A 362 21.66 36.51 -16.24
CA ILE A 362 21.23 35.93 -17.50
C ILE A 362 22.06 36.41 -18.71
N GLN A 363 22.71 35.49 -19.43
CA GLN A 363 22.99 35.67 -20.87
C GLN A 363 21.90 34.94 -21.67
N ASN A 364 21.21 35.64 -22.57
CA ASN A 364 20.25 35.07 -23.55
C ASN A 364 19.06 34.28 -22.98
N GLY A 365 18.44 34.75 -21.89
CA GLY A 365 17.13 34.26 -21.46
C GLY A 365 17.12 32.86 -20.86
N SER A 366 18.26 32.33 -20.40
CA SER A 366 18.33 31.13 -19.56
C SER A 366 19.38 31.37 -18.46
N PRO A 367 19.06 31.15 -17.16
CA PRO A 367 20.04 31.16 -16.08
C PRO A 367 21.27 30.32 -16.45
N THR A 368 22.46 30.89 -16.35
CA THR A 368 23.70 30.11 -16.39
C THR A 368 23.89 29.46 -15.02
N ALA A 369 24.44 28.24 -14.99
CA ALA A 369 24.62 27.42 -13.79
C ALA A 369 25.13 28.19 -12.55
N PRO A 370 24.81 27.71 -11.33
CA PRO A 370 25.25 28.36 -10.11
C PRO A 370 26.76 28.49 -10.08
N VAL A 371 27.20 29.70 -9.76
CA VAL A 371 28.62 30.04 -9.79
C VAL A 371 29.25 29.77 -8.43
N GLN A 372 28.46 29.81 -7.36
CA GLN A 372 28.92 29.56 -6.00
C GLN A 372 27.90 28.73 -5.22
N LYS A 373 28.42 27.69 -4.56
CA LYS A 373 27.69 26.77 -3.70
C LYS A 373 28.20 26.96 -2.28
N HIS A 374 27.28 27.15 -1.36
CA HIS A 374 27.57 27.46 0.03
C HIS A 374 26.63 26.67 0.95
N ASP A 375 27.07 26.40 2.17
CA ASP A 375 26.19 25.85 3.20
C ASP A 375 25.31 26.95 3.78
N LEU A 376 24.06 26.63 4.12
CA LEU A 376 23.15 27.58 4.78
C LEU A 376 23.69 28.07 6.14
N VAL A 377 24.56 27.29 6.78
CA VAL A 377 25.28 27.74 7.98
C VAL A 377 26.11 28.99 7.68
N GLU A 378 26.73 29.07 6.51
CA GLU A 378 27.48 30.27 6.08
C GLU A 378 26.54 31.44 5.81
N TYR A 379 25.36 31.19 5.26
CA TYR A 379 24.33 32.21 5.03
C TYR A 379 23.96 32.94 6.33
N PHE A 380 23.83 32.19 7.43
CA PHE A 380 23.50 32.71 8.75
C PHE A 380 24.74 33.06 9.60
N GLY A 381 25.95 32.94 9.06
CA GLY A 381 27.20 33.17 9.76
C GLY A 381 27.29 34.57 10.37
N GLY A 382 27.47 34.65 11.69
CA GLY A 382 27.58 35.92 12.42
C GLY A 382 26.28 36.71 12.54
N GLN A 383 25.14 36.11 12.18
CA GLN A 383 23.79 36.65 12.39
C GLN A 383 23.22 36.12 13.71
N MET A 384 22.32 36.87 14.33
CA MET A 384 21.76 36.55 15.65
C MET A 384 20.25 36.77 15.65
N ILE A 385 19.56 36.02 16.50
CA ILE A 385 18.15 36.26 16.81
C ILE A 385 18.07 37.32 17.91
N ASP A 386 17.06 38.19 17.82
CA ASP A 386 16.79 39.20 18.84
C ASP A 386 16.65 38.53 20.23
N LYS A 387 17.29 39.12 21.23
CA LYS A 387 17.37 38.60 22.61
C LYS A 387 16.01 38.45 23.27
N ALA A 388 14.99 39.14 22.76
CA ALA A 388 13.60 38.98 23.19
C ALA A 388 13.04 37.55 22.97
N PHE A 389 13.66 36.75 22.10
CA PHE A 389 13.18 35.40 21.74
C PHE A 389 14.20 34.33 22.14
N THR A 390 14.29 34.04 23.45
CA THR A 390 15.17 33.00 23.99
C THR A 390 14.74 31.60 23.55
N GLY A 391 15.60 30.87 22.85
CA GLY A 391 15.41 29.45 22.51
C GLY A 391 15.15 29.12 21.04
N ALA A 392 14.98 30.12 20.17
CA ALA A 392 14.90 29.91 18.73
C ALA A 392 16.31 29.85 18.09
N ASN A 393 16.49 28.98 17.10
CA ASN A 393 17.71 28.88 16.30
C ASN A 393 17.41 29.24 14.84
N LEU A 394 18.39 29.81 14.14
CA LEU A 394 18.25 30.08 12.71
C LEU A 394 18.12 28.76 11.92
N PRO A 395 17.28 28.72 10.86
CA PRO A 395 16.99 27.49 10.12
C PRO A 395 18.14 27.10 9.17
N THR A 396 19.22 26.54 9.70
CA THR A 396 20.42 26.16 8.93
C THR A 396 20.28 24.86 8.13
N PHE A 397 19.21 24.09 8.34
CA PHE A 397 18.94 22.84 7.64
C PHE A 397 17.90 22.99 6.52
N GLY A 398 17.57 24.23 6.16
CA GLY A 398 16.57 24.56 5.16
C GLY A 398 15.31 25.20 5.77
N PHE A 399 14.51 25.79 4.91
CA PHE A 399 13.28 26.51 5.26
C PHE A 399 12.26 26.41 4.13
N LYS A 400 10.97 26.64 4.44
CA LYS A 400 9.83 26.42 3.56
C LYS A 400 9.65 27.54 2.53
N THR A 401 9.74 28.80 2.95
CA THR A 401 9.62 29.94 2.04
C THR A 401 10.72 30.96 2.28
N HIS A 402 11.04 31.72 1.24
CA HIS A 402 12.03 32.79 1.26
C HIS A 402 11.55 33.94 0.40
N ALA A 403 11.25 35.06 1.04
CA ALA A 403 10.75 36.26 0.39
C ALA A 403 11.69 37.43 0.69
N ILE A 404 12.03 38.20 -0.35
CA ILE A 404 12.81 39.44 -0.20
C ILE A 404 12.06 40.55 -0.93
N SER A 405 11.76 41.64 -0.23
CA SER A 405 11.10 42.82 -0.80
C SER A 405 12.11 43.74 -1.52
N GLN A 406 11.63 44.68 -2.35
CA GLN A 406 12.51 45.64 -3.02
C GLN A 406 13.17 46.60 -2.04
N LYS A 407 12.55 46.83 -0.88
CA LYS A 407 13.15 47.57 0.25
C LYS A 407 14.18 46.77 1.03
N GLY A 408 14.40 45.50 0.68
CA GLY A 408 15.37 44.61 1.33
C GLY A 408 14.84 43.93 2.59
N ILE A 409 13.55 44.05 2.91
CA ILE A 409 12.94 43.26 4.00
C ILE A 409 13.00 41.81 3.58
N GLU A 410 13.48 40.96 4.47
CA GLU A 410 13.61 39.54 4.20
C GLU A 410 12.84 38.72 5.22
N VAL A 411 12.07 37.78 4.69
CA VAL A 411 11.21 36.89 5.46
C VAL A 411 11.48 35.46 5.06
N ILE A 412 11.80 34.63 6.05
CA ILE A 412 11.98 33.20 5.90
C ILE A 412 10.93 32.50 6.76
N SER A 413 10.23 31.50 6.23
CA SER A 413 9.33 30.68 7.03
C SER A 413 9.87 29.27 7.21
N ASN A 414 9.70 28.72 8.41
CA ASN A 414 9.88 27.30 8.67
C ASN A 414 8.69 26.82 9.51
N ALA A 415 7.85 25.95 8.93
CA ALA A 415 6.53 25.60 9.47
C ALA A 415 5.71 26.86 9.82
N ASN A 416 5.31 27.01 11.09
CA ASN A 416 4.53 28.15 11.57
C ASN A 416 5.38 29.32 12.07
N THR A 417 6.71 29.23 11.99
CA THR A 417 7.63 30.25 12.50
C THR A 417 8.17 31.11 11.36
N LEU A 418 8.13 32.42 11.53
CA LEU A 418 8.69 33.41 10.62
C LEU A 418 9.94 34.04 11.23
N TYR A 419 10.99 34.12 10.42
CA TYR A 419 12.22 34.86 10.69
C TYR A 419 12.20 36.09 9.79
N ILE A 420 12.22 37.27 10.38
CA ILE A 420 12.11 38.55 9.67
C ILE A 420 13.30 39.43 10.00
N ARG A 421 13.92 40.02 8.99
CA ARG A 421 14.90 41.12 9.14
C ARG A 421 14.51 42.32 8.28
N THR A 422 14.85 43.51 8.76
CA THR A 422 14.45 44.78 8.14
C THR A 422 15.23 45.12 6.87
N ALA A 423 16.41 44.54 6.69
CA ALA A 423 17.26 44.70 5.51
C ALA A 423 18.09 43.42 5.28
N THR A 424 18.43 43.10 4.03
CA THR A 424 19.32 41.96 3.68
C THR A 424 20.73 42.08 4.25
N THR A 425 21.14 43.27 4.66
CA THR A 425 22.43 43.54 5.34
C THR A 425 22.33 43.49 6.87
N ALA A 426 21.12 43.44 7.43
CA ALA A 426 20.93 43.38 8.87
C ALA A 426 21.35 42.00 9.41
N LYS A 427 22.07 42.02 10.55
CA LYS A 427 22.53 40.80 11.24
C LYS A 427 21.55 40.27 12.27
N VAL A 428 20.52 41.03 12.61
CA VAL A 428 19.55 40.67 13.66
C VAL A 428 18.25 40.23 13.01
N TRP A 429 17.75 39.07 13.43
CA TRP A 429 16.46 38.51 13.03
C TRP A 429 15.47 38.58 14.18
N SER A 430 14.28 39.09 13.87
CA SER A 430 13.10 38.92 14.72
C SER A 430 12.43 37.58 14.39
N VAL A 431 11.89 36.91 15.41
CA VAL A 431 11.17 35.64 15.27
C VAL A 431 9.73 35.83 15.72
N THR A 432 8.77 35.38 14.92
CA THR A 432 7.34 35.46 15.27
C THR A 432 6.60 34.24 14.76
N SER A 433 5.44 33.92 15.34
CA SER A 433 4.55 32.90 14.77
C SER A 433 3.73 33.49 13.61
N LEU A 434 3.25 32.65 12.69
CA LEU A 434 2.30 33.06 11.65
C LEU A 434 1.01 33.65 12.25
N ILE A 435 0.54 33.08 13.36
CA ILE A 435 -0.63 33.58 14.09
C ILE A 435 -0.40 35.03 14.52
N ASP A 436 0.75 35.30 15.15
CA ASP A 436 1.09 36.64 15.63
C ASP A 436 1.35 37.61 14.47
N TYR A 437 1.97 37.13 13.38
CA TYR A 437 2.19 37.93 12.18
C TYR A 437 0.86 38.39 11.56
N PHE A 438 -0.15 37.51 11.51
CA PHE A 438 -1.45 37.80 10.90
C PHE A 438 -2.51 38.36 11.87
N LYS A 439 -2.24 38.42 13.18
CA LYS A 439 -3.21 38.72 14.24
C LYS A 439 -4.10 39.95 14.01
N ASP A 440 -3.53 41.03 13.47
CA ASP A 440 -4.24 42.30 13.23
C ASP A 440 -4.59 42.54 11.75
N GLN A 441 -4.61 41.48 10.95
CA GLN A 441 -4.80 41.55 9.49
C GLN A 441 -6.11 40.85 9.11
N ILE A 442 -6.87 41.43 8.17
CA ILE A 442 -8.21 40.94 7.80
C ILE A 442 -8.30 40.60 6.32
N VAL A 443 -9.07 39.57 5.98
CA VAL A 443 -9.39 39.22 4.59
C VAL A 443 -10.73 39.86 4.22
N VAL A 444 -10.71 40.86 3.34
CA VAL A 444 -11.89 41.72 3.11
C VAL A 444 -12.99 41.07 2.27
N ASN A 445 -12.67 40.02 1.53
CA ASN A 445 -13.59 39.30 0.65
C ASN A 445 -13.82 37.85 1.08
N ALA A 446 -13.55 37.52 2.34
CA ALA A 446 -13.83 36.22 2.95
C ALA A 446 -15.06 36.29 3.85
N LEU A 447 -15.87 35.24 3.88
CA LEU A 447 -16.94 35.11 4.87
C LEU A 447 -16.35 34.73 6.25
N PRO A 448 -16.92 35.24 7.37
CA PRO A 448 -16.44 34.88 8.72
C PRO A 448 -16.48 33.37 9.00
N ASP A 449 -17.48 32.67 8.45
CA ASP A 449 -17.72 31.24 8.69
C ASP A 449 -16.97 30.31 7.71
N SER A 450 -16.06 30.84 6.90
CA SER A 450 -15.26 30.06 5.96
C SER A 450 -13.79 30.00 6.41
N PRO A 451 -13.35 28.95 7.16
CA PRO A 451 -11.97 28.85 7.66
C PRO A 451 -10.92 28.81 6.54
N ASP A 452 -11.21 28.14 5.42
CA ASP A 452 -10.31 28.07 4.25
C ASP A 452 -10.16 29.43 3.54
N GLU A 453 -11.11 30.33 3.83
CA GLU A 453 -11.17 31.81 3.66
C GLU A 453 -9.95 32.59 4.14
N GLN A 454 -9.54 32.21 5.34
CA GLN A 454 -8.77 33.02 6.26
C GLN A 454 -7.27 32.85 6.03
N LEU A 455 -6.47 33.77 6.58
CA LEU A 455 -5.03 33.72 6.45
C LEU A 455 -4.46 32.42 7.04
N PRO A 456 -3.56 31.73 6.33
CA PRO A 456 -3.00 30.46 6.78
C PRO A 456 -2.08 30.63 8.00
N THR A 457 -2.46 30.04 9.13
CA THR A 457 -1.74 30.17 10.41
C THR A 457 -0.78 29.02 10.72
N MET A 458 -0.87 27.91 9.99
CA MET A 458 -0.04 26.72 10.24
C MET A 458 1.24 26.67 9.41
N SER A 459 1.16 27.02 8.13
CA SER A 459 2.29 27.03 7.20
C SER A 459 1.94 27.86 5.97
N LEU A 460 2.96 28.39 5.30
CA LEU A 460 2.85 28.94 3.95
C LEU A 460 3.38 27.94 2.93
N LYS A 461 2.83 27.92 1.71
CA LYS A 461 3.42 27.24 0.55
C LYS A 461 4.38 28.16 -0.19
N THR A 462 3.96 29.40 -0.45
CA THR A 462 4.84 30.43 -0.99
C THR A 462 4.66 31.74 -0.26
N HIS A 463 5.70 32.57 -0.31
CA HIS A 463 5.68 33.94 0.16
C HIS A 463 6.52 34.76 -0.81
N ALA A 464 5.93 35.79 -1.41
CA ALA A 464 6.57 36.63 -2.41
C ALA A 464 6.22 38.11 -2.21
N PHE A 465 7.14 38.98 -2.60
CA PHE A 465 6.88 40.40 -2.78
C PHE A 465 6.92 40.74 -4.26
N THR A 466 5.91 41.46 -4.74
CA THR A 466 5.91 42.02 -6.09
C THR A 466 6.91 43.18 -6.21
N PRO A 467 7.23 43.66 -7.42
CA PRO A 467 8.07 44.85 -7.59
C PRO A 467 7.51 46.13 -6.95
N LYS A 468 6.21 46.16 -6.62
CA LYS A 468 5.56 47.27 -5.91
C LYS A 468 5.53 47.06 -4.38
N ASP A 469 6.22 46.03 -3.88
CA ASP A 469 6.16 45.54 -2.50
C ASP A 469 4.76 45.06 -2.04
N ASP A 470 3.84 44.79 -2.97
CA ASP A 470 2.62 44.06 -2.63
C ASP A 470 3.01 42.63 -2.22
N GLU A 471 2.45 42.14 -1.13
CA GLU A 471 2.77 40.84 -0.54
C GLU A 471 1.76 39.80 -1.02
N ILE A 472 2.26 38.64 -1.43
CA ILE A 472 1.47 37.52 -1.88
C ILE A 472 1.92 36.27 -1.12
N VAL A 473 0.96 35.55 -0.56
CA VAL A 473 1.18 34.25 0.07
C VAL A 473 0.23 33.23 -0.53
N THR A 474 0.67 31.98 -0.62
CA THR A 474 -0.19 30.89 -1.07
C THR A 474 -0.21 29.75 -0.05
N PHE A 475 -1.33 29.04 -0.03
CA PHE A 475 -1.52 27.82 0.74
C PHE A 475 -2.61 27.00 0.04
N LYS A 476 -2.32 25.71 -0.22
CA LYS A 476 -3.16 24.84 -1.06
C LYS A 476 -3.44 25.49 -2.42
N ASP A 477 -4.70 25.50 -2.86
CA ASP A 477 -5.22 26.06 -4.12
C ASP A 477 -5.66 27.53 -4.01
N ARG A 478 -5.24 28.23 -2.95
CA ARG A 478 -5.62 29.63 -2.73
C ARG A 478 -4.41 30.55 -2.59
N TYR A 479 -4.61 31.78 -3.00
CA TYR A 479 -3.68 32.88 -2.76
C TYR A 479 -4.34 33.95 -1.89
N TRP A 480 -3.50 34.66 -1.15
CA TRP A 480 -3.84 35.90 -0.46
C TRP A 480 -2.87 36.96 -0.93
N ARG A 481 -3.38 38.15 -1.25
CA ARG A 481 -2.56 39.30 -1.60
C ARG A 481 -2.94 40.53 -0.78
N ARG A 482 -1.96 41.37 -0.47
CA ARG A 482 -2.19 42.70 0.09
C ARG A 482 -1.31 43.74 -0.56
N LYS A 483 -1.79 44.98 -0.60
CA LYS A 483 -0.97 46.12 -1.04
C LYS A 483 0.07 46.46 0.02
N ALA A 484 1.23 46.96 -0.42
CA ALA A 484 2.29 47.42 0.47
C ALA A 484 1.73 48.40 1.55
N GLY A 485 1.94 48.07 2.82
CA GLY A 485 1.48 48.90 3.96
C GLY A 485 0.00 48.77 4.34
N SER A 486 -0.79 47.96 3.62
CA SER A 486 -2.18 47.65 3.96
C SER A 486 -2.27 46.52 5.00
N LYS A 487 -3.30 46.57 5.86
CA LYS A 487 -3.70 45.43 6.71
C LYS A 487 -4.79 44.56 6.07
N ASN A 488 -5.34 45.01 4.95
CA ASN A 488 -6.42 44.35 4.23
C ASN A 488 -5.86 43.40 3.17
N TRP A 489 -6.23 42.13 3.26
CA TRP A 489 -5.93 41.08 2.30
C TRP A 489 -7.13 40.75 1.44
N GLU A 490 -6.85 40.37 0.21
CA GLU A 490 -7.81 39.76 -0.70
C GLU A 490 -7.41 38.31 -0.96
N THR A 491 -8.38 37.41 -1.00
CA THR A 491 -8.17 35.99 -1.30
C THR A 491 -8.85 35.56 -2.60
N GLY A 492 -8.30 34.56 -3.29
CA GLY A 492 -8.94 33.90 -4.42
C GLY A 492 -8.34 32.53 -4.70
N PHE A 493 -8.94 31.77 -5.63
CA PHE A 493 -8.35 30.51 -6.08
C PHE A 493 -7.16 30.78 -7.01
N LEU A 494 -6.18 29.87 -7.05
CA LEU A 494 -5.07 29.97 -8.00
C LEU A 494 -5.57 29.95 -9.46
N SER A 495 -6.71 29.31 -9.74
CA SER A 495 -7.38 29.38 -11.04
C SER A 495 -7.82 30.81 -11.41
N ASP A 496 -8.29 31.60 -10.44
CA ASP A 496 -8.64 33.01 -10.65
C ASP A 496 -7.40 33.85 -10.96
N TYR A 497 -6.23 33.50 -10.41
CA TYR A 497 -4.97 34.19 -10.67
C TYR A 497 -4.58 34.15 -12.16
N PHE A 498 -4.85 33.03 -12.84
CA PHE A 498 -4.54 32.85 -14.25
C PHE A 498 -5.68 33.23 -15.19
N LYS A 499 -6.82 33.72 -14.68
CA LYS A 499 -7.97 34.08 -15.51
C LYS A 499 -7.60 35.16 -16.53
N GLY A 500 -7.86 34.87 -17.81
CA GLY A 500 -7.52 35.77 -18.92
C GLY A 500 -6.04 35.78 -19.31
N GLN A 501 -5.21 34.92 -18.71
CA GLN A 501 -3.81 34.73 -19.10
C GLN A 501 -3.67 33.58 -20.10
N SER A 502 -2.64 33.63 -20.95
CA SER A 502 -2.39 32.60 -21.98
C SER A 502 -0.99 32.01 -21.83
N ILE A 503 -0.85 30.74 -22.21
CA ILE A 503 0.43 30.01 -22.28
C ILE A 503 0.96 30.13 -23.72
N ILE A 504 2.25 30.43 -23.85
CA ILE A 504 2.94 30.44 -25.14
C ILE A 504 3.16 28.99 -25.56
N LYS A 505 2.29 28.48 -26.44
CA LYS A 505 2.33 27.10 -26.91
C LYS A 505 3.61 26.80 -27.67
N GLN A 506 4.31 25.73 -27.28
CA GLN A 506 5.47 25.18 -27.99
C GLN A 506 5.15 23.85 -28.71
N SER A 507 4.03 23.19 -28.36
CA SER A 507 3.56 21.92 -28.92
C SER A 507 2.03 21.90 -29.10
N ASN A 508 1.49 20.85 -29.74
CA ASN A 508 0.05 20.62 -29.97
C ASN A 508 -0.72 20.10 -28.73
N GLU A 509 -0.08 19.99 -27.56
CA GLU A 509 -0.73 19.49 -26.35
C GLU A 509 -1.59 20.56 -25.66
N THR A 510 -2.68 20.13 -25.04
CA THR A 510 -3.49 20.96 -24.13
C THR A 510 -2.72 21.19 -22.83
N GLU A 511 -2.16 22.39 -22.67
CA GLU A 511 -1.46 22.78 -21.44
C GLU A 511 -2.38 23.56 -20.51
N SER A 512 -2.47 23.10 -19.25
CA SER A 512 -3.18 23.76 -18.16
C SER A 512 -2.20 24.47 -17.21
N PHE A 513 -2.66 25.54 -16.57
CA PHE A 513 -1.88 26.27 -15.57
C PHE A 513 -1.79 25.48 -14.25
N PRO A 514 -0.73 25.68 -13.44
CA PRO A 514 -0.62 25.04 -12.13
C PRO A 514 -1.56 25.75 -11.14
N VAL A 515 -2.80 25.24 -11.04
CA VAL A 515 -3.85 25.81 -10.16
C VAL A 515 -4.05 25.03 -8.86
N SER A 516 -3.34 23.91 -8.69
CA SER A 516 -3.46 23.07 -7.50
C SER A 516 -2.66 23.63 -6.31
N HIS A 517 -1.39 23.95 -6.54
CA HIS A 517 -0.47 24.59 -5.59
C HIS A 517 0.77 25.13 -6.32
N TRP A 518 1.53 25.98 -5.64
CA TRP A 518 2.85 26.46 -6.07
C TRP A 518 3.90 26.10 -5.02
N ASP A 519 5.07 25.66 -5.47
CA ASP A 519 6.21 25.33 -4.59
C ASP A 519 7.07 26.56 -4.32
N VAL A 520 7.26 27.38 -5.35
CA VAL A 520 7.93 28.68 -5.22
C VAL A 520 7.18 29.71 -6.04
N HIS A 521 7.07 30.91 -5.49
CA HIS A 521 6.61 32.10 -6.20
C HIS A 521 7.58 33.23 -5.90
N THR A 522 8.08 33.91 -6.93
CA THR A 522 9.00 35.03 -6.75
C THR A 522 8.91 36.02 -7.90
N PHE A 523 9.26 37.27 -7.61
CA PHE A 523 9.39 38.33 -8.61
C PHE A 523 10.83 38.84 -8.65
N SER A 524 11.34 39.07 -9.84
CA SER A 524 12.57 39.82 -10.04
C SER A 524 12.32 41.33 -9.89
N PRO A 525 13.37 42.13 -9.58
CA PRO A 525 13.27 43.59 -9.58
C PRO A 525 12.79 44.18 -10.92
N ASN A 526 13.09 43.51 -12.03
CA ASN A 526 12.70 43.94 -13.38
C ASN A 526 11.27 43.51 -13.76
N GLY A 527 10.52 42.92 -12.82
CA GLY A 527 9.12 42.53 -13.02
C GLY A 527 8.89 41.19 -13.74
N ARG A 528 9.94 40.38 -13.95
CA ARG A 528 9.74 38.96 -14.27
C ARG A 528 9.13 38.24 -13.08
N GLU A 529 8.08 37.47 -13.33
CA GLU A 529 7.43 36.59 -12.36
C GLU A 529 7.82 35.14 -12.65
N VAL A 530 8.10 34.37 -11.59
CA VAL A 530 8.47 32.95 -11.68
C VAL A 530 7.66 32.14 -10.67
N ILE A 531 7.04 31.06 -11.16
CA ILE A 531 6.32 30.06 -10.37
C ILE A 531 6.94 28.70 -10.66
N LEU A 532 7.34 27.98 -9.60
CA LEU A 532 7.78 26.59 -9.69
C LEU A 532 6.69 25.66 -9.16
N THR A 533 6.43 24.59 -9.90
CA THR A 533 5.55 23.49 -9.47
C THR A 533 6.15 22.17 -9.94
N GLY A 534 6.55 21.32 -9.00
CA GLY A 534 7.26 20.06 -9.24
C GLY A 534 8.50 20.25 -10.11
N GLY A 535 8.54 19.56 -11.24
CA GLY A 535 9.64 19.61 -12.21
C GLY A 535 9.55 20.74 -13.25
N VAL A 536 8.61 21.67 -13.13
CA VAL A 536 8.31 22.68 -14.16
C VAL A 536 8.41 24.11 -13.61
N VAL A 537 9.01 24.99 -14.41
CA VAL A 537 9.10 26.43 -14.19
C VAL A 537 8.16 27.15 -15.14
N TRP A 538 7.29 27.96 -14.58
CA TRP A 538 6.42 28.90 -15.27
C TRP A 538 6.97 30.30 -15.06
N TYR A 539 7.19 31.05 -16.13
CA TYR A 539 7.69 32.41 -15.99
C TYR A 539 7.10 33.36 -17.02
N LYS A 540 6.96 34.61 -16.59
CA LYS A 540 6.42 35.70 -17.39
C LYS A 540 7.32 36.92 -17.27
N ASP A 541 7.77 37.44 -18.41
CA ASP A 541 8.57 38.65 -18.47
C ASP A 541 7.66 39.89 -18.47
N ALA A 542 8.03 40.96 -17.76
CA ALA A 542 7.23 42.19 -17.66
C ALA A 542 6.87 42.81 -19.04
N GLN A 543 7.70 42.61 -20.05
CA GLN A 543 7.56 43.22 -21.38
C GLN A 543 6.95 42.31 -22.44
N LYS A 544 6.66 41.03 -22.14
CA LYS A 544 6.13 40.07 -23.12
C LYS A 544 4.78 39.50 -22.66
N PRO A 545 3.74 39.51 -23.51
CA PRO A 545 2.48 38.86 -23.18
C PRO A 545 2.63 37.33 -23.25
N GLY A 546 2.11 36.64 -22.24
CA GLY A 546 2.04 35.18 -22.18
C GLY A 546 3.06 34.51 -21.25
N TRP A 547 2.65 33.38 -20.67
CA TRP A 547 3.46 32.55 -19.80
C TRP A 547 4.31 31.57 -20.60
N ASN A 548 5.57 31.42 -20.22
CA ASN A 548 6.45 30.39 -20.72
C ASN A 548 6.51 29.23 -19.73
N LYS A 549 6.55 28.01 -20.25
CA LYS A 549 6.73 26.78 -19.49
C LYS A 549 8.06 26.13 -19.88
N ARG A 550 8.87 25.73 -18.90
CA ARG A 550 10.12 25.01 -19.13
C ARG A 550 10.37 23.98 -18.01
N PRO A 551 10.97 22.81 -18.29
CA PRO A 551 11.46 21.92 -17.25
C PRO A 551 12.53 22.63 -16.39
N VAL A 552 12.55 22.37 -15.08
CA VAL A 552 13.52 22.93 -14.12
C VAL A 552 14.96 22.77 -14.60
N LYS A 553 15.32 21.58 -15.08
CA LYS A 553 16.66 21.28 -15.63
C LYS A 553 17.04 22.17 -16.82
N MET A 554 16.08 22.52 -17.67
CA MET A 554 16.32 23.40 -18.81
C MET A 554 16.34 24.88 -18.41
N TYR A 555 15.54 25.25 -17.41
CA TYR A 555 15.50 26.62 -16.91
C TYR A 555 16.85 27.00 -16.26
N PHE A 556 17.37 26.19 -15.34
CA PHE A 556 18.65 26.48 -14.67
C PHE A 556 19.90 26.05 -15.46
N GLY A 557 19.71 25.47 -16.65
CA GLY A 557 20.78 25.04 -17.55
C GLY A 557 21.40 23.68 -17.22
N SER A 558 22.03 23.05 -18.22
CA SER A 558 22.64 21.71 -18.13
C SER A 558 23.86 21.62 -17.20
N ASN A 559 24.49 22.74 -16.89
CA ASN A 559 25.67 22.81 -16.03
C ASN A 559 25.30 22.78 -14.53
N PHE A 560 24.01 22.93 -14.18
CA PHE A 560 23.55 22.80 -12.81
C PHE A 560 23.40 21.32 -12.45
N GLN A 561 24.16 20.84 -11.46
CA GLN A 561 24.14 19.45 -10.97
C GLN A 561 22.90 19.15 -10.10
N LEU A 562 21.71 19.50 -10.61
CA LEU A 562 20.43 19.32 -9.92
C LEU A 562 20.22 17.87 -9.47
N GLU A 563 20.57 16.89 -10.31
CA GLU A 563 20.42 15.46 -9.99
C GLU A 563 21.30 15.01 -8.83
N GLN A 564 22.53 15.55 -8.73
CA GLN A 564 23.44 15.22 -7.63
C GLN A 564 22.97 15.86 -6.33
N GLU A 565 22.51 17.11 -6.37
CA GLU A 565 22.03 17.79 -5.16
C GLU A 565 20.64 17.31 -4.71
N SER A 566 19.78 16.86 -5.62
CA SER A 566 18.55 16.13 -5.29
C SER A 566 18.87 14.87 -4.49
N LYS A 567 19.82 14.05 -4.96
CA LYS A 567 20.27 12.85 -4.25
C LYS A 567 20.89 13.18 -2.89
N ASN A 568 21.69 14.24 -2.80
CA ASN A 568 22.26 14.67 -1.52
C ASN A 568 21.17 15.10 -0.53
N LYS A 569 20.15 15.81 -1.02
CA LYS A 569 18.97 16.20 -0.23
C LYS A 569 18.22 14.96 0.25
N GLU A 570 17.96 13.99 -0.63
CA GLU A 570 17.31 12.73 -0.26
C GLU A 570 18.07 11.98 0.86
N ILE A 571 19.40 11.93 0.80
CA ILE A 571 20.24 11.32 1.84
C ILE A 571 20.10 12.09 3.17
N LEU A 572 20.17 13.42 3.13
CA LEU A 572 20.05 14.27 4.31
C LEU A 572 18.67 14.17 4.96
N ASP A 573 17.62 14.18 4.14
CA ASP A 573 16.24 14.03 4.56
C ASP A 573 16.04 12.65 5.21
N ALA A 574 16.58 11.57 4.61
CA ALA A 574 16.53 10.23 5.17
C ALA A 574 17.27 10.09 6.52
N GLU A 575 18.44 10.73 6.68
CA GLU A 575 19.15 10.75 7.97
C GLU A 575 18.37 11.50 9.05
N THR A 576 17.77 12.63 8.68
CA THR A 576 16.96 13.45 9.58
C THR A 576 15.71 12.69 10.02
N GLU A 577 15.03 12.04 9.08
CA GLU A 577 13.89 11.16 9.35
C GLU A 577 14.26 9.99 10.28
N LYS A 578 15.42 9.37 10.08
CA LYS A 578 15.89 8.30 10.96
C LYS A 578 16.08 8.80 12.40
N LYS A 579 16.68 9.97 12.59
CA LYS A 579 16.84 10.58 13.93
C LYS A 579 15.49 10.93 14.55
N MET A 580 14.57 11.52 13.78
CA MET A 580 13.22 11.83 14.25
C MET A 580 12.45 10.57 14.64
N TYR A 581 12.55 9.50 13.86
CA TYR A 581 11.91 8.23 14.18
C TYR A 581 12.38 7.66 15.52
N GLU A 582 13.68 7.66 15.81
CA GLU A 582 14.18 7.15 17.09
C GLU A 582 13.65 7.95 18.29
N ILE A 583 13.52 9.28 18.12
CA ILE A 583 12.91 10.16 19.14
C ILE A 583 11.43 9.81 19.33
N ILE A 584 10.68 9.68 18.24
CA ILE A 584 9.24 9.36 18.27
C ILE A 584 9.03 7.97 18.87
N LYS A 585 9.80 6.97 18.43
CA LYS A 585 9.77 5.60 18.94
C LYS A 585 9.96 5.60 20.45
N LYS A 586 10.95 6.34 20.97
CA LYS A 586 11.18 6.44 22.42
C LYS A 586 9.95 7.01 23.15
N LYS A 587 9.39 8.13 22.67
CA LYS A 587 8.18 8.73 23.26
C LYS A 587 6.98 7.78 23.24
N VAL A 588 6.77 7.09 22.13
CA VAL A 588 5.66 6.13 21.95
C VAL A 588 5.83 4.93 22.88
N MET A 589 7.06 4.43 23.06
CA MET A 589 7.36 3.37 24.01
C MET A 589 7.12 3.78 25.46
N ASP A 590 7.48 5.02 25.83
CA ASP A 590 7.23 5.55 27.18
C ASP A 590 5.72 5.62 27.47
N GLU A 591 4.89 5.99 26.48
CA GLU A 591 3.42 5.93 26.60
C GLU A 591 2.89 4.50 26.68
N LEU A 592 3.44 3.58 25.88
CA LEU A 592 3.04 2.16 25.92
C LEU A 592 3.22 1.58 27.33
N LEU A 593 4.35 1.87 27.99
CA LEU A 593 4.69 1.36 29.31
C LEU A 593 3.82 1.91 30.44
N LYS A 594 3.07 3.00 30.22
CA LYS A 594 2.07 3.49 31.18
C LYS A 594 0.82 2.61 31.19
N PHE A 595 0.48 2.03 30.05
CA PHE A 595 -0.72 1.21 29.87
C PHE A 595 -0.41 -0.28 30.02
N PHE A 596 0.65 -0.75 29.37
CA PHE A 596 1.13 -2.12 29.48
C PHE A 596 2.10 -2.29 30.63
N ARG A 597 1.90 -3.35 31.42
CA ARG A 597 2.91 -3.78 32.39
C ARG A 597 4.20 -4.15 31.66
N PRO A 598 5.39 -3.76 32.15
CA PRO A 598 6.67 -4.13 31.53
C PRO A 598 6.82 -5.64 31.30
N GLU A 599 6.27 -6.45 32.22
CA GLU A 599 6.21 -7.90 32.13
C GLU A 599 5.58 -8.38 30.82
N LEU A 600 4.43 -7.80 30.45
CA LEU A 600 3.69 -8.17 29.24
C LEU A 600 4.41 -7.68 27.97
N VAL A 601 4.95 -6.46 27.97
CA VAL A 601 5.70 -5.92 26.82
C VAL A 601 6.90 -6.82 26.50
N ASN A 602 7.63 -7.28 27.52
CA ASN A 602 8.78 -8.17 27.36
C ASN A 602 8.41 -9.58 26.90
N ARG A 603 7.12 -9.94 26.85
CA ARG A 603 6.66 -11.22 26.27
C ARG A 603 6.37 -11.14 24.79
N PHE A 604 6.12 -9.96 24.23
CA PHE A 604 6.02 -9.85 22.78
C PHE A 604 7.39 -10.05 22.13
N ASP A 605 7.41 -10.61 20.91
CA ASP A 605 8.66 -10.78 20.19
C ASP A 605 9.20 -9.45 19.70
N GLU A 606 8.31 -8.57 19.22
CA GLU A 606 8.65 -7.23 18.75
C GLU A 606 7.51 -6.23 19.03
N VAL A 607 7.88 -4.99 19.36
CA VAL A 607 6.97 -3.84 19.36
C VAL A 607 7.29 -2.98 18.14
N ILE A 608 6.31 -2.82 17.27
CA ILE A 608 6.48 -2.23 15.94
C ILE A 608 5.74 -0.90 15.89
N VAL A 609 6.48 0.17 15.62
CA VAL A 609 5.93 1.51 15.42
C VAL A 609 5.81 1.78 13.93
N PHE A 610 4.58 1.96 13.47
CA PHE A 610 4.25 2.31 12.09
C PHE A 610 4.47 3.79 11.84
N GLU A 611 5.05 4.10 10.69
CA GLU A 611 5.35 5.46 10.26
C GLU A 611 4.12 6.09 9.60
N PRO A 612 3.93 7.41 9.71
CA PRO A 612 2.93 8.14 8.93
C PRO A 612 3.16 7.95 7.42
N LEU A 613 2.08 7.93 6.63
CA LEU A 613 2.18 7.80 5.18
C LEU A 613 2.61 9.12 4.54
N LYS A 614 3.61 9.06 3.64
CA LYS A 614 4.08 10.20 2.84
C LYS A 614 3.26 10.34 1.56
N TYR A 615 3.42 11.48 0.89
CA TYR A 615 2.84 11.75 -0.44
C TYR A 615 3.09 10.62 -1.44
N GLU A 616 4.35 10.18 -1.54
CA GLU A 616 4.76 9.14 -2.47
C GLU A 616 4.07 7.80 -2.15
N HIS A 617 3.97 7.45 -0.87
CA HIS A 617 3.25 6.26 -0.43
C HIS A 617 1.77 6.33 -0.83
N MET A 618 1.14 7.50 -0.65
CA MET A 618 -0.27 7.71 -0.98
C MET A 618 -0.55 7.56 -2.48
N ILE A 619 0.33 8.05 -3.36
CA ILE A 619 0.23 7.82 -4.81
C ILE A 619 0.24 6.32 -5.12
N LEU A 620 1.20 5.58 -4.56
CA LEU A 620 1.30 4.15 -4.81
C LEU A 620 0.06 3.40 -4.28
N ILE A 621 -0.44 3.78 -3.10
CA ILE A 621 -1.68 3.21 -2.54
C ILE A 621 -2.88 3.53 -3.43
N ALA A 622 -2.99 4.76 -3.95
CA ALA A 622 -4.06 5.15 -4.87
C ALA A 622 -4.00 4.32 -6.15
N ARG A 623 -2.82 4.12 -6.74
CA ARG A 623 -2.63 3.23 -7.90
C ARG A 623 -3.07 1.80 -7.60
N LEU A 624 -2.67 1.24 -6.45
CA LEU A 624 -3.07 -0.10 -6.06
C LEU A 624 -4.59 -0.24 -5.92
N GLN A 625 -5.26 0.74 -5.31
CA GLN A 625 -6.72 0.74 -5.18
C GLN A 625 -7.42 0.91 -6.54
N LEU A 626 -6.94 1.84 -7.38
CA LEU A 626 -7.48 2.06 -8.73
C LEU A 626 -7.27 0.85 -9.64
N ASN A 627 -6.24 0.04 -9.43
CA ASN A 627 -6.05 -1.22 -10.16
C ASN A 627 -7.19 -2.23 -9.88
N SER A 628 -7.77 -2.21 -8.67
CA SER A 628 -8.95 -3.05 -8.39
C SER A 628 -10.18 -2.61 -9.20
N VAL A 629 -10.36 -1.30 -9.39
CA VAL A 629 -11.41 -0.73 -10.24
C VAL A 629 -11.14 -1.06 -11.72
N ALA A 630 -9.88 -0.95 -12.15
CA ALA A 630 -9.46 -1.29 -13.51
C ALA A 630 -9.81 -2.74 -13.87
N LYS A 631 -9.55 -3.69 -12.96
CA LYS A 631 -9.91 -5.11 -13.15
C LYS A 631 -11.42 -5.33 -13.27
N LEU A 632 -12.23 -4.64 -12.45
CA LEU A 632 -13.69 -4.74 -12.53
C LEU A 632 -14.23 -4.20 -13.86
N LEU A 633 -13.61 -3.18 -14.43
CA LEU A 633 -13.96 -2.64 -15.74
C LEU A 633 -13.48 -3.54 -16.88
N GLU A 634 -12.33 -4.19 -16.72
CA GLU A 634 -11.81 -5.18 -17.68
C GLU A 634 -12.75 -6.38 -17.83
N GLU A 635 -13.33 -6.87 -16.73
CA GLU A 635 -14.36 -7.91 -16.76
C GLU A 635 -15.62 -7.49 -17.55
N GLN A 636 -15.83 -6.19 -17.75
CA GLN A 636 -16.89 -5.61 -18.57
C GLN A 636 -16.41 -5.17 -19.96
N GLU A 637 -15.20 -5.57 -20.37
CA GLU A 637 -14.55 -5.22 -21.64
C GLU A 637 -14.34 -3.70 -21.82
N ILE A 638 -14.15 -2.95 -20.74
CA ILE A 638 -13.92 -1.50 -20.77
C ILE A 638 -12.45 -1.21 -20.45
N GLY A 639 -11.77 -0.51 -21.35
CA GLY A 639 -10.40 -0.02 -21.13
C GLY A 639 -10.38 1.15 -20.14
N PHE A 640 -9.36 1.20 -19.28
CA PHE A 640 -9.25 2.20 -18.21
C PHE A 640 -7.85 2.77 -18.11
N THR A 641 -7.73 4.09 -18.18
CA THR A 641 -6.47 4.82 -18.03
C THR A 641 -6.66 6.10 -17.21
N LEU A 642 -5.66 6.47 -16.41
CA LEU A 642 -5.63 7.77 -15.73
C LEU A 642 -4.34 8.51 -16.03
N THR A 643 -4.43 9.83 -16.08
CA THR A 643 -3.24 10.69 -16.10
C THR A 643 -2.65 10.83 -14.70
N GLU A 644 -1.36 11.20 -14.64
CA GLU A 644 -0.68 11.52 -13.39
C GLU A 644 -1.37 12.64 -12.61
N GLN A 645 -1.94 13.63 -13.31
CA GLN A 645 -2.62 14.76 -12.66
C GLN A 645 -3.91 14.31 -11.96
N ALA A 646 -4.68 13.40 -12.58
CA ALA A 646 -5.87 12.83 -11.97
C ALA A 646 -5.53 12.05 -10.69
N ILE A 647 -4.46 11.24 -10.71
CA ILE A 647 -4.02 10.48 -9.52
C ILE A 647 -3.62 11.43 -8.39
N LYS A 648 -2.85 12.47 -8.70
CA LYS A 648 -2.39 13.48 -7.74
C LYS A 648 -3.58 14.20 -7.09
N GLU A 649 -4.61 14.53 -7.86
CA GLU A 649 -5.81 15.16 -7.32
C GLU A 649 -6.64 14.21 -6.44
N ILE A 650 -6.78 12.94 -6.85
CA ILE A 650 -7.45 11.91 -6.02
C ILE A 650 -6.74 11.76 -4.67
N VAL A 651 -5.41 11.71 -4.67
CA VAL A 651 -4.59 11.63 -3.44
C VAL A 651 -4.77 12.88 -2.59
N ARG A 652 -4.77 14.06 -3.20
CA ARG A 652 -4.96 15.33 -2.50
C ARG A 652 -6.30 15.39 -1.77
N VAL A 653 -7.39 14.98 -2.43
CA VAL A 653 -8.74 14.94 -1.84
C VAL A 653 -8.88 13.78 -0.83
N GLY A 654 -8.17 12.68 -1.06
CA GLY A 654 -8.25 11.45 -0.26
C GLY A 654 -7.26 11.33 0.90
N PHE A 655 -6.37 12.31 1.09
CA PHE A 655 -5.40 12.31 2.17
C PHE A 655 -5.93 13.06 3.39
N ASP A 656 -5.75 12.44 4.54
CA ASP A 656 -5.93 13.09 5.83
C ASP A 656 -4.70 12.79 6.71
N PRO A 657 -4.00 13.82 7.23
CA PRO A 657 -2.82 13.63 8.06
C PRO A 657 -3.11 12.90 9.39
N VAL A 658 -4.37 12.92 9.85
CA VAL A 658 -4.83 12.25 11.08
C VAL A 658 -5.24 10.80 10.78
N TYR A 659 -5.99 10.57 9.71
CA TYR A 659 -6.59 9.27 9.38
C TYR A 659 -5.84 8.46 8.30
N GLY A 660 -4.73 8.97 7.77
CA GLY A 660 -3.91 8.31 6.77
C GLY A 660 -4.66 8.05 5.46
N ALA A 661 -4.52 6.86 4.90
CA ALA A 661 -5.16 6.47 3.63
C ALA A 661 -6.64 6.10 3.76
N ARG A 662 -7.25 6.21 4.95
CA ARG A 662 -8.64 5.79 5.19
C ARG A 662 -9.66 6.55 4.32
N PRO A 663 -9.56 7.87 4.10
CA PRO A 663 -10.48 8.60 3.23
C PRO A 663 -10.27 8.33 1.74
N LEU A 664 -9.11 7.82 1.34
CA LEU A 664 -8.73 7.63 -0.06
C LEU A 664 -9.72 6.73 -0.80
N ARG A 665 -10.16 5.63 -0.18
CA ARG A 665 -11.16 4.74 -0.79
C ARG A 665 -12.47 5.46 -1.06
N ARG A 666 -12.90 6.34 -0.14
CA ARG A 666 -14.11 7.15 -0.31
C ARG A 666 -13.93 8.22 -1.37
N ALA A 667 -12.74 8.81 -1.49
CA ALA A 667 -12.41 9.75 -2.55
C ALA A 667 -12.44 9.07 -3.93
N ILE A 668 -11.82 7.89 -4.08
CA ILE A 668 -11.89 7.09 -5.30
C ILE A 668 -13.33 6.73 -5.63
N GLN A 669 -14.11 6.25 -4.65
CA GLN A 669 -15.52 5.92 -4.86
C GLN A 669 -16.32 7.14 -5.37
N LYS A 670 -16.16 8.29 -4.72
CA LYS A 670 -16.91 9.51 -5.05
C LYS A 670 -16.48 10.11 -6.39
N LEU A 671 -15.17 10.19 -6.63
CA LEU A 671 -14.59 10.92 -7.76
C LEU A 671 -14.44 10.06 -9.02
N VAL A 672 -14.36 8.73 -8.88
CA VAL A 672 -14.09 7.80 -9.98
C VAL A 672 -15.23 6.79 -10.13
N GLU A 673 -15.50 5.94 -9.13
CA GLU A 673 -16.46 4.83 -9.27
C GLU A 673 -17.90 5.32 -9.54
N ASN A 674 -18.35 6.35 -8.82
CA ASN A 674 -19.71 6.89 -8.96
C ASN A 674 -19.95 7.48 -10.36
N PRO A 675 -19.12 8.41 -10.88
CA PRO A 675 -19.27 8.90 -12.25
C PRO A 675 -19.26 7.79 -13.31
N ILE A 676 -18.39 6.79 -13.16
CA ILE A 676 -18.31 5.67 -14.09
C ILE A 676 -19.60 4.85 -14.06
N SER A 677 -20.12 4.57 -12.87
CA SER A 677 -21.38 3.85 -12.68
C SER A 677 -22.55 4.59 -13.35
N GLU A 678 -22.63 5.91 -13.19
CA GLU A 678 -23.64 6.74 -13.86
C GLU A 678 -23.50 6.70 -15.39
N MET A 679 -22.28 6.68 -15.93
CA MET A 679 -22.02 6.59 -17.38
C MET A 679 -22.40 5.22 -17.95
N ILE A 680 -22.18 4.14 -17.21
CA ILE A 680 -22.62 2.79 -17.59
C ILE A 680 -24.15 2.72 -17.58
N ILE A 681 -24.80 3.19 -16.50
CA ILE A 681 -26.27 3.16 -16.37
C ILE A 681 -26.94 4.01 -17.46
N SER A 682 -26.38 5.19 -17.76
CA SER A 682 -26.87 6.06 -18.84
C SER A 682 -26.47 5.60 -20.25
N SER A 683 -25.81 4.44 -20.39
CA SER A 683 -25.37 3.86 -21.67
C SER A 683 -24.40 4.73 -22.48
N LYS A 684 -23.72 5.68 -21.82
CA LYS A 684 -22.66 6.52 -22.41
C LYS A 684 -21.34 5.76 -22.55
N LEU A 685 -21.07 4.84 -21.62
CA LEU A 685 -19.91 3.95 -21.63
C LEU A 685 -20.37 2.54 -21.99
N LYS A 686 -19.77 1.93 -23.00
CA LYS A 686 -20.15 0.61 -23.53
C LYS A 686 -18.95 -0.34 -23.58
N PRO A 687 -19.19 -1.66 -23.60
CA PRO A 687 -18.14 -2.65 -23.87
C PRO A 687 -17.35 -2.32 -25.13
N GLY A 688 -16.02 -2.44 -25.08
CA GLY A 688 -15.08 -2.08 -26.13
C GLY A 688 -14.66 -0.61 -26.16
N ASN A 689 -15.15 0.24 -25.24
CA ASN A 689 -14.67 1.62 -25.09
C ASN A 689 -13.43 1.68 -24.21
N THR A 690 -12.55 2.66 -24.46
CA THR A 690 -11.46 3.01 -23.56
C THR A 690 -11.76 4.36 -22.91
N MET A 691 -11.72 4.41 -21.58
CA MET A 691 -11.93 5.62 -20.81
C MET A 691 -10.60 6.15 -20.27
N MET A 692 -10.36 7.44 -20.48
CA MET A 692 -9.23 8.18 -19.93
C MET A 692 -9.74 9.22 -18.94
N ILE A 693 -9.21 9.17 -17.72
CA ILE A 693 -9.52 10.16 -16.68
C ILE A 693 -8.36 11.15 -16.57
N ASP A 694 -8.66 12.44 -16.69
CA ASP A 694 -7.71 13.54 -16.54
C ASP A 694 -8.21 14.58 -15.53
N PHE A 695 -7.40 15.60 -15.20
CA PHE A 695 -7.77 16.70 -14.34
C PHE A 695 -7.53 18.05 -15.03
N ASP A 696 -8.59 18.82 -15.23
CA ASP A 696 -8.53 20.11 -15.94
C ASP A 696 -8.03 21.29 -15.07
N GLY A 697 -7.68 21.01 -13.81
CA GLY A 697 -7.33 22.02 -12.80
C GLY A 697 -8.48 22.37 -11.85
N THR A 698 -9.72 22.01 -12.18
CA THR A 698 -10.91 22.26 -11.35
C THR A 698 -11.68 20.99 -11.03
N LYS A 699 -11.79 20.05 -11.97
CA LYS A 699 -12.53 18.80 -11.82
C LYS A 699 -11.90 17.69 -12.66
N LEU A 700 -12.24 16.45 -12.31
CA LEU A 700 -11.88 15.30 -13.14
C LEU A 700 -12.71 15.30 -14.43
N THR A 701 -12.05 15.05 -15.55
CA THR A 701 -12.66 14.88 -16.88
C THR A 701 -12.57 13.42 -17.30
N PHE A 702 -13.56 12.97 -18.06
CA PHE A 702 -13.71 11.58 -18.48
C PHE A 702 -13.88 11.55 -19.99
N ASP A 703 -12.80 11.20 -20.69
CA ASP A 703 -12.77 11.11 -22.14
C ASP A 703 -12.95 9.66 -22.57
N ILE A 704 -13.92 9.42 -23.46
CA ILE A 704 -14.27 8.08 -23.94
C ILE A 704 -13.85 7.97 -25.39
N GLU A 705 -12.94 7.03 -25.67
CA GLU A 705 -12.50 6.73 -27.02
C GLU A 705 -13.09 5.41 -27.53
N THR A 706 -13.59 5.45 -28.76
CA THR A 706 -14.17 4.31 -29.49
C THR A 706 -13.11 3.67 -30.38
N SER A 707 -12.01 3.21 -29.79
CA SER A 707 -10.89 2.59 -30.52
C SER A 707 -10.63 1.20 -29.94
N GLY A 708 -10.77 0.19 -30.79
CA GLY A 708 -10.78 -1.22 -30.40
C GLY A 708 -9.48 -1.68 -29.73
N ASN A 709 -9.65 -2.61 -28.78
CA ASN A 709 -8.63 -3.40 -28.07
C ASN A 709 -7.25 -2.74 -27.97
N VAL A 710 -7.15 -1.71 -27.13
CA VAL A 710 -5.87 -1.29 -26.58
C VAL A 710 -5.59 -2.16 -25.35
N PRO A 711 -4.48 -2.92 -25.29
CA PRO A 711 -4.13 -3.63 -24.06
C PRO A 711 -3.82 -2.60 -22.96
N ILE A 712 -4.35 -2.85 -21.77
CA ILE A 712 -4.14 -2.03 -20.59
C ILE A 712 -2.63 -1.90 -20.33
N LYS A 713 -2.13 -0.66 -20.21
CA LYS A 713 -0.84 -0.42 -19.56
C LYS A 713 -1.02 -0.77 -18.09
N ASP A 714 -0.49 -1.91 -17.66
CA ASP A 714 -0.36 -2.24 -16.24
C ASP A 714 0.18 -1.01 -15.48
N LEU A 715 -0.64 -0.42 -14.61
CA LEU A 715 -0.29 0.73 -13.75
C LEU A 715 0.91 0.44 -12.82
N ASN A 716 1.32 -0.82 -12.72
CA ASN A 716 2.44 -1.33 -11.92
C ASN A 716 3.76 -1.50 -12.71
N VAL A 717 3.80 -1.26 -14.03
CA VAL A 717 5.00 -1.54 -14.86
C VAL A 717 6.22 -0.68 -14.48
N GLU A 718 6.04 0.44 -13.78
CA GLU A 718 7.19 1.26 -13.35
C GLU A 718 7.93 0.71 -12.12
N LEU A 719 7.37 -0.27 -11.39
CA LEU A 719 7.97 -0.77 -10.15
C LEU A 719 8.93 -1.96 -10.33
N SER A 720 9.11 -2.49 -11.55
CA SER A 720 9.99 -3.67 -11.76
C SER A 720 10.70 -3.79 -13.12
N ALA A 721 10.77 -2.72 -13.92
CA ALA A 721 11.45 -2.77 -15.22
C ALA A 721 12.99 -2.85 -15.07
N LYS A 722 13.53 -4.03 -14.75
CA LYS A 722 14.82 -4.44 -15.33
C LYS A 722 14.58 -4.59 -16.83
N SER A 723 15.08 -3.65 -17.63
CA SER A 723 14.97 -3.74 -19.08
C SER A 723 15.77 -4.95 -19.59
N ASP A 724 15.08 -5.92 -20.19
CA ASP A 724 15.70 -7.05 -20.90
C ASP A 724 16.34 -6.54 -22.20
N ARG A 725 17.49 -5.88 -22.07
CA ARG A 725 18.31 -5.43 -23.19
C ARG A 725 19.08 -6.61 -23.76
N LYS A 726 18.92 -6.85 -25.07
CA LYS A 726 19.65 -7.89 -25.81
C LYS A 726 20.57 -7.27 -26.85
N ASN A 727 21.69 -7.92 -27.10
CA ASN A 727 22.68 -7.49 -28.09
C ASN A 727 22.32 -8.04 -29.47
N PHE A 728 22.38 -7.18 -30.49
CA PHE A 728 22.09 -7.51 -31.88
C PHE A 728 23.27 -7.12 -32.76
N LYS A 729 23.46 -7.89 -33.83
CA LYS A 729 24.37 -7.57 -34.93
C LYS A 729 23.56 -7.47 -36.23
N CYS A 730 23.72 -6.38 -36.96
CA CYS A 730 23.13 -6.26 -38.29
C CYS A 730 23.92 -7.09 -39.30
N ASN A 731 23.22 -7.95 -40.05
CA ASN A 731 23.84 -8.79 -41.09
C ASN A 731 24.21 -8.00 -42.34
N ILE A 732 23.65 -6.79 -42.53
CA ILE A 732 23.91 -5.94 -43.69
C ILE A 732 25.09 -5.00 -43.44
N CYS A 733 25.04 -4.19 -42.38
CA CYS A 733 26.07 -3.17 -42.12
C CYS A 733 27.07 -3.55 -41.02
N GLY A 734 26.94 -4.73 -40.40
CA GLY A 734 27.84 -5.23 -39.37
C GLY A 734 27.75 -4.52 -38.00
N THR A 735 26.93 -3.47 -37.88
CA THR A 735 26.80 -2.69 -36.64
C THR A 735 26.24 -3.54 -35.51
N ARG A 736 26.90 -3.52 -34.36
CA ARG A 736 26.42 -4.14 -33.12
C ARG A 736 25.75 -3.07 -32.25
N PHE A 737 24.57 -3.37 -31.72
CA PHE A 737 23.83 -2.46 -30.86
C PHE A 737 22.99 -3.24 -29.85
N ASN A 738 22.67 -2.62 -28.72
CA ASN A 738 21.75 -3.15 -27.73
C ASN A 738 20.36 -2.55 -27.91
N SER A 739 19.33 -3.36 -27.86
CA SER A 739 17.95 -2.92 -28.02
C SER A 739 17.03 -3.66 -27.06
N GLU A 740 15.98 -2.97 -26.62
CA GLU A 740 14.92 -3.55 -25.79
C GLU A 740 13.93 -4.28 -26.70
N ILE A 741 13.65 -5.54 -26.40
CA ILE A 741 12.62 -6.29 -27.13
C ILE A 741 11.27 -5.99 -26.50
N LYS A 742 10.44 -5.20 -27.20
CA LYS A 742 9.01 -5.11 -26.90
C LYS A 742 8.25 -6.14 -27.71
N THR A 743 7.22 -6.75 -27.11
CA THR A 743 6.29 -7.64 -27.81
C THR A 743 5.71 -6.93 -29.05
N ASN A 744 5.72 -7.61 -30.21
CA ASN A 744 5.29 -7.11 -31.52
C ASN A 744 6.12 -5.94 -32.13
N SER A 745 7.35 -5.69 -31.65
CA SER A 745 8.24 -4.71 -32.29
C SER A 745 9.16 -5.35 -33.34
N THR A 746 9.17 -4.79 -34.56
CA THR A 746 10.14 -5.16 -35.60
C THR A 746 11.47 -4.48 -35.27
N GLN A 747 12.47 -5.26 -34.89
CA GLN A 747 13.78 -4.73 -34.55
C GLN A 747 14.52 -4.30 -35.82
N ILE A 748 15.03 -3.08 -35.83
CA ILE A 748 15.73 -2.48 -36.98
C ILE A 748 17.12 -2.00 -36.57
N CYS A 749 18.07 -2.11 -37.49
CA CYS A 749 19.42 -1.61 -37.28
C CYS A 749 19.44 -0.07 -37.19
N ILE A 750 19.98 0.48 -36.10
CA ILE A 750 20.08 1.93 -35.86
C ILE A 750 20.81 2.67 -36.98
N LYS A 751 21.79 2.02 -37.63
CA LYS A 751 22.60 2.64 -38.68
C LYS A 751 22.00 2.58 -40.09
N CYS A 752 21.28 1.52 -40.45
CA CYS A 752 20.85 1.27 -41.83
C CYS A 752 19.36 0.89 -41.97
N ALA A 753 18.60 0.96 -40.89
CA ALA A 753 17.16 0.66 -40.80
C ALA A 753 16.74 -0.74 -41.29
N SER A 754 17.68 -1.67 -41.48
CA SER A 754 17.38 -3.03 -41.92
C SER A 754 16.79 -3.86 -40.77
N SER A 755 15.75 -4.64 -41.06
CA SER A 755 15.18 -5.66 -40.15
C SER A 755 15.98 -6.97 -40.11
N ASN A 756 17.01 -7.12 -40.95
CA ASN A 756 17.84 -8.31 -41.00
C ASN A 756 18.98 -8.24 -39.97
N ILE A 757 18.62 -8.55 -38.71
CA ILE A 757 19.52 -8.52 -37.56
C ILE A 757 19.51 -9.88 -36.84
N GLN A 758 20.66 -10.26 -36.28
CA GLN A 758 20.85 -11.49 -35.52
C GLN A 758 21.11 -11.15 -34.05
N GLN A 759 20.36 -11.77 -33.13
CA GLN A 759 20.64 -11.68 -31.69
C GLN A 759 21.92 -12.46 -31.38
N THR A 760 22.85 -11.86 -30.63
CA THR A 760 24.11 -12.50 -30.23
C THR A 760 24.11 -12.77 -28.72
N GLU A 761 24.40 -14.00 -28.30
CA GLU A 761 24.35 -14.43 -26.88
C GLU A 761 25.64 -14.14 -26.08
N THR A 762 26.70 -13.60 -26.68
CA THR A 762 27.99 -13.46 -25.99
C THR A 762 28.11 -12.16 -25.19
N VAL A 763 28.26 -12.34 -23.88
CA VAL A 763 28.78 -11.35 -22.92
C VAL A 763 30.26 -11.09 -23.25
N ASP A 764 30.56 -10.05 -24.02
CA ASP A 764 31.94 -9.57 -24.14
C ASP A 764 32.32 -8.84 -22.84
N LYS A 765 33.05 -9.56 -21.98
CA LYS A 765 33.81 -9.02 -20.84
C LYS A 765 34.94 -8.11 -21.35
N MET A 766 34.64 -6.91 -21.83
CA MET A 766 35.64 -5.85 -22.05
C MET A 766 34.98 -4.47 -21.92
N THR A 767 34.55 -4.13 -20.71
CA THR A 767 34.41 -2.74 -20.21
C THR A 767 34.23 -2.74 -18.69
N GLN A 768 35.11 -3.45 -17.99
CA GLN A 768 35.42 -3.23 -16.57
C GLN A 768 36.85 -2.71 -16.49
N SER A 769 37.06 -1.50 -17.00
CA SER A 769 38.25 -0.70 -16.72
C SER A 769 37.92 0.73 -17.15
N LEU A 770 37.33 1.50 -16.24
CA LEU A 770 37.36 2.96 -16.14
C LEU A 770 36.30 3.38 -15.12
N THR A 771 36.61 3.17 -13.83
CA THR A 771 36.23 3.99 -12.66
C THR A 771 36.75 3.28 -11.40
N THR A 772 38.02 3.50 -11.10
CA THR A 772 38.48 3.67 -9.72
C THR A 772 38.29 5.13 -9.33
#